data_AF-A0A949K862-F1
#
_entry.id   AF-A0A949K862-F1
#
_cell.length_a   1.000
_cell.length_b   1.000
_cell.length_c   1.000
_cell.angle_alpha   90.00
_cell.angle_beta   90.00
_cell.angle_gamma   90.00
#
_symmetry.space_group_name_H-M   'P 1'
#
loop_
_entity.id
_entity.type
_entity.pdbx_description
1 polymer ?
#
loop_
_entity_poly.entity_id
_entity_poly.type
_entity_poly.pdbx_seq_one_letter_code
_entity_poly.pdbx_strand_id
1 'polypeptide(L)'
;MGDPKTSTTLAVTFGSNGSGGASITDNDMKNAVEAALNQAGGKKPDFTTIQLTGDAAEITGWNWKYLINLYMENSDWSGLTTLDLSGMGSLTNVKNEKLSYKTIFQLTSVNFPSSLTTIGAYAFYDCTGLTSVNLPKGLTTIGDHAFASCTGLAGMMFPESIQTIKPGAFDSGSGLLNFEVNDNNLYFTTKDGVLYDKAKTTLLFYPPGRSGDFTVPDGVTAIEDRAFASCRLSGVNFPEGLQTIGEFAFSSSRALKKTTFPDSLQTIGGRAFLDCTGLKEITFPENLQIIGESAFYDCTSLSSLDFLGDAPPIVGDYAFYNVGSTGVIYYPEGANGYMDTWKNGIGLGSGWMLQPATLTVLFDSNGSGGNSLDDNEMKTAVEAALVLARMDKTKITTIKLTGSARQITNHNWMYLRGLHTADSGWDHLISLDLSEMGSLIQVDAAGYSKYAATKFTFAAFPSSLQTIGEHAFQNCGGLISVTFPADAQLKTIGDDAFASCAGLTSVSFPKGLQTIGKSAFASCAGLTNVSLPESLQTIGDNAFFSCTGLEAFEVDTNNPNFSSKDGVLYKAKSTLLQYPIAKSGTAFTVPDEVSAIGDSAFESCGLTSVSFPESLRTIGDSAFASCGDLTGVSFPEGLQTIGESAFCYCVSLSYLLFLGDTPPIVGSYAFDNVAPAGVICYPAGANRYTDPWKNSINLGSGWMLQSDTLTVSFDSNGSGGTNITNNEMKTAVEAALALVGVDKTKITTIKLTGSATQITDSNWEYLLHLYSEDSEWSSLTTLDLSGMGSFTTVEDGKNINFFLTKLVELRFPDSLKTIGRNAFVACYNLTKLSFPEGLQTIESSAFQGC
;
A
#
# COMPACT_ATOMS: atom_id res chain seq x y z
N MET A 1 58.06 -58.14 31.03
CA MET A 1 58.44 -57.45 29.79
C MET A 1 57.18 -57.40 28.94
N GLY A 2 56.52 -56.25 28.89
CA GLY A 2 55.22 -56.09 28.23
C GLY A 2 55.37 -55.84 26.73
N ASP A 3 54.53 -56.50 25.95
CA ASP A 3 54.38 -56.40 24.49
C ASP A 3 54.04 -54.94 24.08
N PRO A 4 54.79 -54.28 23.17
CA PRO A 4 54.46 -52.93 22.73
C PRO A 4 53.20 -52.97 21.86
N LYS A 5 52.10 -52.43 22.38
CA LYS A 5 50.90 -52.13 21.57
C LYS A 5 51.32 -51.33 20.34
N THR A 6 51.13 -51.89 19.15
CA THR A 6 51.34 -51.23 17.86
C THR A 6 50.43 -50.01 17.77
N SER A 7 50.97 -48.82 18.05
CA SER A 7 50.27 -47.55 17.86
C SER A 7 49.90 -47.39 16.39
N THR A 8 48.63 -47.11 16.09
CA THR A 8 48.17 -46.78 14.73
C THR A 8 48.41 -45.30 14.38
N THR A 9 49.05 -44.54 15.28
CA THR A 9 49.44 -43.14 15.10
C THR A 9 50.94 -43.04 14.86
N LEU A 10 51.32 -42.42 13.74
CA LEU A 10 52.68 -42.04 13.44
C LEU A 10 52.94 -40.61 13.93
N ALA A 11 53.65 -40.47 15.05
CA ALA A 11 54.05 -39.16 15.58
C ALA A 11 55.27 -38.62 14.82
N VAL A 12 55.10 -37.47 14.18
CA VAL A 12 56.12 -36.78 13.39
C VAL A 12 56.43 -35.45 14.08
N THR A 13 57.63 -35.32 14.63
CA THR A 13 58.07 -34.12 15.34
C THR A 13 59.05 -33.34 14.48
N PHE A 14 58.74 -32.07 14.23
CA PHE A 14 59.67 -31.12 13.64
C PHE A 14 60.52 -30.53 14.77
N GLY A 15 61.83 -30.80 14.75
CA GLY A 15 62.76 -30.18 15.68
C GLY A 15 62.84 -28.67 15.45
N SER A 16 63.16 -27.92 16.50
CA SER A 16 63.55 -26.51 16.41
C SER A 16 64.89 -26.40 15.67
N ASN A 17 64.87 -26.54 14.35
CA ASN A 17 66.03 -26.19 13.53
C ASN A 17 66.28 -24.70 13.77
N GLY A 18 67.41 -24.39 14.42
CA GLY A 18 67.79 -23.09 14.95
C GLY A 18 68.00 -21.98 13.92
N SER A 19 67.04 -21.76 13.03
CA SER A 19 66.88 -20.57 12.23
C SER A 19 65.44 -20.10 12.39
N GLY A 20 65.23 -19.10 13.24
CA GLY A 20 63.96 -18.39 13.28
C GLY A 20 63.64 -17.88 11.88
N GLY A 21 62.57 -18.40 11.27
CA GLY A 21 62.04 -17.89 9.99
C GLY A 21 61.72 -18.97 8.95
N ALA A 22 60.41 -19.19 8.77
CA ALA A 22 59.70 -19.55 7.55
C ALA A 22 59.87 -20.96 6.93
N SER A 23 58.76 -21.71 6.96
CA SER A 23 58.38 -22.84 6.08
C SER A 23 59.17 -24.15 6.21
N ILE A 24 58.49 -25.19 6.73
CA ILE A 24 58.90 -26.60 6.55
C ILE A 24 58.79 -26.91 5.05
N THR A 25 59.85 -27.35 4.38
CA THR A 25 59.79 -27.72 2.95
C THR A 25 59.12 -29.09 2.74
N ASP A 26 58.79 -29.45 1.49
CA ASP A 26 58.26 -30.79 1.17
C ASP A 26 59.28 -31.90 1.48
N ASN A 27 60.58 -31.62 1.28
CA ASN A 27 61.67 -32.53 1.65
C ASN A 27 61.83 -32.66 3.17
N ASP A 28 61.68 -31.57 3.94
CA ASP A 28 61.75 -31.65 5.41
C ASP A 28 60.59 -32.48 5.96
N MET A 29 59.38 -32.28 5.42
CA MET A 29 58.21 -33.09 5.72
C MET A 29 58.46 -34.56 5.39
N LYS A 30 58.95 -34.86 4.18
CA LYS A 30 59.27 -36.23 3.76
C LYS A 30 60.29 -36.90 4.68
N ASN A 31 61.41 -36.22 4.96
CA ASN A 31 62.48 -36.76 5.80
C ASN A 31 61.99 -37.02 7.23
N ALA A 32 61.18 -36.13 7.79
CA ALA A 32 60.61 -36.29 9.12
C ALA A 32 59.64 -37.49 9.19
N VAL A 33 58.78 -37.66 8.19
CA VAL A 33 57.85 -38.80 8.11
C VAL A 33 58.61 -40.12 7.95
N GLU A 34 59.64 -40.18 7.09
CA GLU A 34 60.47 -41.38 6.91
C GLU A 34 61.27 -41.72 8.17
N ALA A 35 61.81 -40.72 8.87
CA ALA A 35 62.50 -40.91 10.14
C ALA A 35 61.57 -41.44 11.24
N ALA A 36 60.36 -40.88 11.36
CA ALA A 36 59.33 -41.35 12.29
C ALA A 36 58.91 -42.79 11.99
N LEU A 37 58.72 -43.14 10.70
CA LEU A 37 58.34 -44.50 10.29
C LEU A 37 59.42 -45.52 10.67
N ASN A 38 60.70 -45.17 10.47
CA ASN A 38 61.83 -46.03 10.84
C ASN A 38 61.94 -46.23 12.36
N GLN A 39 61.59 -45.22 13.17
CA GLN A 39 61.60 -45.31 14.63
C GLN A 39 60.41 -46.10 15.18
N ALA A 40 59.21 -45.90 14.62
CA ALA A 40 57.98 -46.53 15.09
C ALA A 40 57.95 -48.05 14.84
N GLY A 41 58.58 -48.53 13.76
CA GLY A 41 58.60 -49.94 13.38
C GLY A 41 57.21 -50.48 13.02
N GLY A 42 56.83 -50.39 11.73
CA GLY A 42 55.53 -50.86 11.21
C GLY A 42 55.45 -50.73 9.69
N LYS A 43 54.42 -51.31 9.05
CA LYS A 43 54.19 -51.10 7.60
C LYS A 43 53.31 -49.86 7.41
N LYS A 44 53.53 -49.09 6.34
CA LYS A 44 52.74 -47.89 6.02
C LYS A 44 51.21 -48.08 6.13
N PRO A 45 50.60 -49.21 5.68
CA PRO A 45 49.16 -49.43 5.82
C PRO A 45 48.65 -49.63 7.25
N ASP A 46 49.53 -49.89 8.23
CA ASP A 46 49.14 -50.10 9.63
C ASP A 46 48.84 -48.77 10.35
N PHE A 47 49.30 -47.64 9.78
CA PHE A 47 49.09 -46.31 10.33
C PHE A 47 47.81 -45.69 9.81
N THR A 48 46.95 -45.28 10.74
CA THR A 48 45.66 -44.62 10.46
C THR A 48 45.71 -43.11 10.66
N THR A 49 46.66 -42.63 11.46
CA THR A 49 46.82 -41.21 11.81
C THR A 49 48.28 -40.80 11.64
N ILE A 50 48.49 -39.63 11.02
CA ILE A 50 49.77 -38.92 11.10
C ILE A 50 49.58 -37.73 12.04
N GLN A 51 50.36 -37.68 13.12
CA GLN A 51 50.31 -36.59 14.08
C GLN A 51 51.52 -35.69 13.90
N LEU A 52 51.30 -34.44 13.52
CA LEU A 52 52.35 -33.44 13.39
C LEU A 52 52.52 -32.70 14.71
N THR A 53 53.76 -32.57 15.18
CA THR A 53 54.13 -31.85 16.40
C THR A 53 55.32 -30.93 16.14
N GLY A 54 55.38 -29.79 16.84
CA GLY A 54 56.48 -28.82 16.71
C GLY A 54 56.01 -27.37 16.70
N ASP A 55 56.95 -26.45 16.49
CA ASP A 55 56.75 -24.99 16.69
C ASP A 55 56.49 -24.19 15.40
N ALA A 56 56.15 -24.87 14.29
CA ALA A 56 55.90 -24.18 13.02
C ALA A 56 54.61 -23.34 13.08
N ALA A 57 54.71 -22.08 12.66
CA ALA A 57 53.60 -21.13 12.66
C ALA A 57 52.60 -21.33 11.51
N GLU A 58 53.00 -22.02 10.43
CA GLU A 58 52.18 -22.27 9.25
C GLU A 58 52.42 -23.64 8.60
N ILE A 59 51.37 -24.17 7.96
CA ILE A 59 51.43 -25.23 6.94
C ILE A 59 51.15 -24.58 5.59
N THR A 60 52.04 -24.77 4.63
CA THR A 60 52.03 -24.13 3.31
C THR A 60 51.77 -25.14 2.19
N GLY A 61 51.63 -24.65 0.94
CA GLY A 61 51.46 -25.51 -0.23
C GLY A 61 52.61 -26.51 -0.45
N TRP A 62 53.82 -26.20 0.03
CA TRP A 62 54.94 -27.14 -0.01
C TRP A 62 54.70 -28.35 0.89
N ASN A 63 54.15 -28.14 2.08
CA ASN A 63 53.80 -29.24 2.98
C ASN A 63 52.70 -30.11 2.36
N TRP A 64 51.67 -29.45 1.81
CA TRP A 64 50.56 -30.12 1.13
C TRP A 64 51.02 -30.96 -0.05
N LYS A 65 52.00 -30.51 -0.84
CA LYS A 65 52.56 -31.29 -1.97
C LYS A 65 53.01 -32.69 -1.55
N TYR A 66 53.56 -32.85 -0.35
CA TYR A 66 53.91 -34.17 0.18
C TYR A 66 52.70 -34.88 0.80
N LEU A 67 51.96 -34.20 1.70
CA LEU A 67 50.80 -34.76 2.41
C LEU A 67 49.75 -35.31 1.45
N ILE A 68 49.46 -34.62 0.34
CA ILE A 68 48.54 -35.08 -0.71
C ILE A 68 48.89 -36.49 -1.18
N ASN A 69 50.18 -36.79 -1.41
CA ASN A 69 50.60 -38.11 -1.88
C ASN A 69 50.38 -39.22 -0.85
N LEU A 70 50.25 -38.88 0.43
CA LEU A 70 49.94 -39.85 1.48
C LEU A 70 48.46 -40.25 1.46
N TYR A 71 47.55 -39.33 1.08
CA TYR A 71 46.10 -39.52 1.21
C TYR A 71 45.36 -39.78 -0.10
N MET A 72 46.07 -39.98 -1.21
CA MET A 72 45.48 -40.35 -2.50
C MET A 72 45.09 -41.84 -2.55
N GLU A 73 44.11 -42.17 -3.39
CA GLU A 73 43.54 -43.53 -3.56
C GLU A 73 44.60 -44.63 -3.79
N ASN A 74 45.66 -44.33 -4.55
CA ASN A 74 46.74 -45.27 -4.89
C ASN A 74 48.01 -45.12 -4.02
N SER A 75 47.89 -44.54 -2.82
CA SER A 75 49.04 -44.40 -1.92
C SER A 75 49.43 -45.73 -1.26
N ASP A 76 50.72 -45.91 -0.97
CA ASP A 76 51.20 -47.00 -0.11
C ASP A 76 50.68 -46.89 1.34
N TRP A 77 50.06 -45.75 1.68
CA TRP A 77 49.50 -45.42 2.99
C TRP A 77 47.99 -45.71 3.05
N SER A 78 47.53 -46.82 2.49
CA SER A 78 46.10 -47.11 2.32
C SER A 78 45.25 -47.14 3.60
N GLY A 79 45.87 -47.24 4.78
CA GLY A 79 45.18 -47.13 6.08
C GLY A 79 45.04 -45.70 6.62
N LEU A 80 45.74 -44.73 6.03
CA LEU A 80 45.90 -43.38 6.57
C LEU A 80 44.66 -42.53 6.30
N THR A 81 43.92 -42.20 7.36
CA THR A 81 42.65 -41.48 7.25
C THR A 81 42.59 -40.18 8.03
N THR A 82 43.49 -39.97 8.99
CA THR A 82 43.47 -38.81 9.88
C THR A 82 44.75 -37.99 9.80
N LEU A 83 44.60 -36.67 9.69
CA LEU A 83 45.68 -35.70 9.88
C LEU A 83 45.50 -35.00 11.23
N ASP A 84 46.38 -35.29 12.18
CA ASP A 84 46.32 -34.68 13.50
C ASP A 84 47.36 -33.56 13.65
N LEU A 85 46.89 -32.32 13.70
CA LEU A 85 47.70 -31.11 13.90
C LEU A 85 47.60 -30.59 15.35
N SER A 86 46.89 -31.28 16.24
CA SER A 86 46.61 -30.80 17.61
C SER A 86 47.87 -30.59 18.45
N GLY A 87 48.97 -31.28 18.12
CA GLY A 87 50.27 -31.12 18.77
C GLY A 87 51.13 -29.98 18.23
N MET A 88 50.66 -29.18 17.26
CA MET A 88 51.36 -28.00 16.74
C MET A 88 50.90 -26.72 17.47
N GLY A 89 51.37 -26.51 18.71
CA GLY A 89 50.89 -25.44 19.59
C GLY A 89 51.16 -24.00 19.13
N SER A 90 52.06 -23.80 18.15
CA SER A 90 52.37 -22.49 17.56
C SER A 90 51.71 -22.27 16.20
N LEU A 91 50.97 -23.26 15.67
CA LEU A 91 50.38 -23.20 14.34
C LEU A 91 49.19 -22.24 14.33
N THR A 92 49.31 -21.19 13.50
CA THR A 92 48.27 -20.16 13.34
C THR A 92 47.57 -20.20 11.98
N ASN A 93 48.20 -20.82 10.97
CA ASN A 93 47.69 -20.81 9.59
C ASN A 93 47.92 -22.14 8.85
N VAL A 94 46.89 -22.66 8.19
CA VAL A 94 47.01 -23.79 7.23
C VAL A 94 46.51 -23.31 5.87
N LYS A 95 47.36 -23.31 4.84
CA LYS A 95 47.04 -22.84 3.49
C LYS A 95 47.67 -23.71 2.41
N ASN A 96 47.08 -23.74 1.22
CA ASN A 96 47.65 -24.45 0.07
C ASN A 96 47.80 -23.53 -1.15
N GLU A 97 48.82 -22.67 -1.11
CA GLU A 97 49.13 -21.73 -2.20
C GLU A 97 49.80 -22.40 -3.43
N LYS A 98 50.05 -23.71 -3.37
CA LYS A 98 50.60 -24.51 -4.48
C LYS A 98 49.61 -25.58 -4.91
N LEU A 99 48.49 -25.11 -5.48
CA LEU A 99 47.42 -25.95 -6.02
C LEU A 99 47.98 -27.16 -6.79
N SER A 100 47.68 -28.35 -6.28
CA SER A 100 47.94 -29.63 -6.91
C SER A 100 46.59 -30.29 -7.14
N TYR A 101 46.18 -30.43 -8.40
CA TYR A 101 44.90 -31.04 -8.79
C TYR A 101 44.91 -32.57 -8.63
N LYS A 102 45.09 -33.03 -7.39
CA LYS A 102 44.98 -34.45 -7.05
C LYS A 102 43.96 -34.61 -5.94
N THR A 103 42.94 -35.41 -6.22
CA THR A 103 41.85 -35.67 -5.28
C THR A 103 42.33 -36.43 -4.05
N ILE A 104 41.95 -35.94 -2.87
CA ILE A 104 42.34 -36.48 -1.58
C ILE A 104 41.18 -37.32 -1.03
N PHE A 105 41.18 -38.61 -1.38
CA PHE A 105 40.08 -39.53 -1.07
C PHE A 105 40.15 -40.12 0.34
N GLN A 106 41.35 -40.35 0.89
CA GLN A 106 41.50 -41.12 2.13
C GLN A 106 41.40 -40.26 3.39
N LEU A 107 41.66 -38.95 3.30
CA LEU A 107 41.61 -38.05 4.46
C LEU A 107 40.14 -37.84 4.89
N THR A 108 39.73 -38.50 5.98
CA THR A 108 38.36 -38.45 6.50
C THR A 108 38.20 -37.57 7.73
N SER A 109 39.30 -37.25 8.43
CA SER A 109 39.29 -36.44 9.65
C SER A 109 40.56 -35.59 9.78
N VAL A 110 40.39 -34.39 10.35
CA VAL A 110 41.48 -33.46 10.67
C VAL A 110 41.28 -32.93 12.08
N ASN A 111 42.32 -32.99 12.91
CA ASN A 111 42.31 -32.39 14.25
C ASN A 111 43.16 -31.13 14.25
N PHE A 112 42.60 -30.00 14.67
CA PHE A 112 43.30 -28.71 14.70
C PHE A 112 43.83 -28.37 16.10
N PRO A 113 44.94 -27.61 16.20
CA PRO A 113 45.38 -27.03 17.46
C PRO A 113 44.52 -25.82 17.84
N SER A 114 44.47 -25.52 19.14
CA SER A 114 43.72 -24.37 19.68
C SER A 114 44.28 -23.01 19.27
N SER A 115 45.54 -22.95 18.85
CA SER A 115 46.24 -21.76 18.34
C SER A 115 45.85 -21.35 16.92
N LEU A 116 45.15 -22.22 16.18
CA LEU A 116 44.84 -21.97 14.77
C LEU A 116 43.80 -20.86 14.62
N THR A 117 44.19 -19.77 13.96
CA THR A 117 43.32 -18.62 13.69
C THR A 117 42.84 -18.57 12.24
N THR A 118 43.57 -19.22 11.31
CA THR A 118 43.30 -19.15 9.88
C THR A 118 43.35 -20.51 9.20
N ILE A 119 42.29 -20.87 8.49
CA ILE A 119 42.32 -21.88 7.43
C ILE A 119 42.33 -21.11 6.12
N GLY A 120 43.51 -20.97 5.54
CA GLY A 120 43.76 -20.15 4.35
C GLY A 120 43.27 -20.79 3.06
N ALA A 121 43.53 -20.09 1.95
CA ALA A 121 43.02 -20.48 0.64
C ALA A 121 43.43 -21.91 0.25
N TYR A 122 42.48 -22.65 -0.31
CA TYR A 122 42.62 -24.01 -0.81
C TYR A 122 43.14 -25.07 0.18
N ALA A 123 43.16 -24.78 1.48
CA ALA A 123 43.78 -25.65 2.50
C ALA A 123 43.34 -27.11 2.41
N PHE A 124 42.04 -27.37 2.23
CA PHE A 124 41.45 -28.70 2.13
C PHE A 124 40.73 -28.91 0.79
N TYR A 125 41.14 -28.19 -0.25
CA TYR A 125 40.57 -28.33 -1.59
C TYR A 125 40.56 -29.79 -2.05
N ASP A 126 39.41 -30.26 -2.55
CA ASP A 126 39.21 -31.62 -3.10
C ASP A 126 39.52 -32.77 -2.10
N CYS A 127 39.37 -32.49 -0.79
CA CYS A 127 39.30 -33.51 0.25
C CYS A 127 37.92 -34.19 0.25
N THR A 128 37.66 -35.04 -0.73
CA THR A 128 36.36 -35.70 -0.94
C THR A 128 36.01 -36.72 0.16
N GLY A 129 37.01 -37.28 0.83
CA GLY A 129 36.81 -38.19 1.96
C GLY A 129 36.42 -37.52 3.28
N LEU A 130 36.61 -36.19 3.40
CA LEU A 130 36.42 -35.46 4.64
C LEU A 130 34.91 -35.35 4.93
N THR A 131 34.45 -35.94 6.04
CA THR A 131 33.00 -36.04 6.34
C THR A 131 32.52 -35.02 7.37
N SER A 132 33.41 -34.58 8.25
CA SER A 132 33.17 -33.54 9.25
C SER A 132 34.48 -32.85 9.62
N VAL A 133 34.38 -31.61 10.08
CA VAL A 133 35.52 -30.79 10.50
C VAL A 133 35.16 -30.07 11.79
N ASN A 134 35.96 -30.28 12.84
CA ASN A 134 35.80 -29.58 14.11
C ASN A 134 36.65 -28.31 14.10
N LEU A 135 36.04 -27.17 13.78
CA LEU A 135 36.75 -25.89 13.73
C LEU A 135 37.17 -25.44 15.14
N PRO A 136 38.42 -24.94 15.32
CA PRO A 136 38.90 -24.52 16.64
C PRO A 136 38.21 -23.23 17.10
N LYS A 137 38.01 -23.09 18.42
CA LYS A 137 37.30 -21.94 19.02
C LYS A 137 37.93 -20.58 18.72
N GLY A 138 39.23 -20.53 18.42
CA GLY A 138 39.97 -19.30 18.08
C GLY A 138 40.02 -18.97 16.58
N LEU A 139 39.34 -19.74 15.72
CA LEU A 139 39.38 -19.55 14.27
C LEU A 139 38.64 -18.28 13.83
N THR A 140 39.36 -17.32 13.25
CA THR A 140 38.80 -16.05 12.79
C THR A 140 38.55 -16.02 11.28
N THR A 141 39.25 -16.83 10.49
CA THR A 141 39.22 -16.73 9.02
C THR A 141 39.21 -18.08 8.31
N ILE A 142 38.29 -18.22 7.35
CA ILE A 142 38.27 -19.26 6.32
C ILE A 142 38.51 -18.59 4.97
N GLY A 143 39.56 -19.03 4.28
CA GLY A 143 40.04 -18.49 3.02
C GLY A 143 39.28 -19.00 1.81
N ASP A 144 39.60 -18.39 0.67
CA ASP A 144 38.98 -18.68 -0.62
C ASP A 144 39.17 -20.16 -1.01
N HIS A 145 38.10 -20.83 -1.42
CA HIS A 145 38.09 -22.26 -1.78
C HIS A 145 38.69 -23.22 -0.72
N ALA A 146 38.76 -22.82 0.56
CA ALA A 146 39.40 -23.61 1.62
C ALA A 146 38.86 -25.05 1.74
N PHE A 147 37.57 -25.25 1.50
CA PHE A 147 36.87 -26.55 1.52
C PHE A 147 36.09 -26.80 0.20
N ALA A 148 36.49 -26.16 -0.89
CA ALA A 148 35.85 -26.40 -2.18
C ALA A 148 36.11 -27.85 -2.65
N SER A 149 35.11 -28.44 -3.30
CA SER A 149 35.09 -29.84 -3.74
C SER A 149 35.18 -30.89 -2.62
N CYS A 150 35.00 -30.51 -1.35
CA CYS A 150 34.84 -31.45 -0.24
C CYS A 150 33.45 -32.12 -0.28
N THR A 151 33.26 -33.08 -1.17
CA THR A 151 31.95 -33.71 -1.43
C THR A 151 31.47 -34.64 -0.30
N GLY A 152 32.34 -35.06 0.62
CA GLY A 152 31.98 -35.85 1.78
C GLY A 152 31.41 -35.04 2.96
N LEU A 153 31.64 -33.73 3.02
CA LEU A 153 31.24 -32.90 4.16
C LEU A 153 29.73 -32.75 4.21
N ALA A 154 29.08 -33.25 5.27
CA ALA A 154 27.62 -33.18 5.40
C ALA A 154 27.11 -31.82 5.92
N GLY A 155 27.91 -31.13 6.72
CA GLY A 155 27.59 -29.82 7.28
C GLY A 155 28.81 -29.17 7.94
N MET A 156 28.67 -27.90 8.32
CA MET A 156 29.74 -27.12 8.95
C MET A 156 29.20 -26.31 10.13
N MET A 157 29.88 -26.39 11.28
CA MET A 157 29.58 -25.59 12.47
C MET A 157 30.68 -24.54 12.68
N PHE A 158 30.32 -23.27 12.58
CA PHE A 158 31.23 -22.14 12.73
C PHE A 158 31.36 -21.67 14.19
N PRO A 159 32.58 -21.41 14.69
CA PRO A 159 32.81 -21.00 16.07
C PRO A 159 32.40 -19.54 16.33
N GLU A 160 32.28 -19.16 17.60
CA GLU A 160 31.92 -17.78 18.01
C GLU A 160 32.89 -16.71 17.49
N SER A 161 34.15 -17.08 17.24
CA SER A 161 35.22 -16.15 16.81
C SER A 161 35.32 -15.95 15.31
N ILE A 162 34.58 -16.70 14.47
CA ILE A 162 34.70 -16.55 13.02
C ILE A 162 34.25 -15.15 12.59
N GLN A 163 35.07 -14.47 11.79
CA GLN A 163 34.82 -13.10 11.34
C GLN A 163 34.77 -13.00 9.82
N THR A 164 35.47 -13.90 9.13
CA THR A 164 35.57 -13.86 7.67
C THR A 164 35.51 -15.27 7.10
N ILE A 165 34.60 -15.45 6.15
CA ILE A 165 34.51 -16.62 5.28
C ILE A 165 34.55 -16.07 3.87
N LYS A 166 35.62 -16.34 3.14
CA LYS A 166 35.78 -15.81 1.77
C LYS A 166 34.78 -16.50 0.82
N PRO A 167 34.24 -15.76 -0.18
CA PRO A 167 33.44 -16.36 -1.26
C PRO A 167 34.12 -17.61 -1.81
N GLY A 168 33.34 -18.61 -2.21
CA GLY A 168 33.89 -19.84 -2.80
C GLY A 168 34.45 -20.87 -1.81
N ALA A 169 34.53 -20.56 -0.50
CA ALA A 169 35.10 -21.46 0.52
C ALA A 169 34.51 -22.88 0.49
N PHE A 170 33.28 -23.05 0.02
CA PHE A 170 32.53 -24.32 0.00
C PHE A 170 32.04 -24.74 -1.39
N ASP A 171 32.55 -24.14 -2.47
CA ASP A 171 32.10 -24.40 -3.83
C ASP A 171 32.18 -25.89 -4.20
N SER A 172 31.19 -26.38 -4.95
CA SER A 172 31.14 -27.78 -5.42
C SER A 172 31.18 -28.84 -4.29
N GLY A 173 30.99 -28.45 -3.02
CA GLY A 173 30.89 -29.33 -1.86
C GLY A 173 29.55 -30.04 -1.80
N SER A 174 29.27 -30.92 -2.76
CA SER A 174 27.92 -31.46 -3.00
C SER A 174 27.33 -32.37 -1.89
N GLY A 175 28.09 -32.64 -0.83
CA GLY A 175 27.60 -33.29 0.40
C GLY A 175 27.02 -32.32 1.43
N LEU A 176 27.32 -31.02 1.33
CA LEU A 176 26.95 -30.03 2.34
C LEU A 176 25.45 -29.75 2.28
N LEU A 177 24.75 -30.07 3.36
CA LEU A 177 23.30 -29.87 3.49
C LEU A 177 22.93 -28.78 4.49
N ASN A 178 23.85 -28.39 5.38
CA ASN A 178 23.54 -27.50 6.48
C ASN A 178 24.76 -26.69 6.97
N PHE A 179 24.53 -25.41 7.24
CA PHE A 179 25.44 -24.53 7.98
C PHE A 179 24.85 -24.17 9.34
N GLU A 180 25.70 -24.16 10.37
CA GLU A 180 25.38 -23.70 11.72
C GLU A 180 26.43 -22.71 12.21
N VAL A 181 26.00 -21.68 12.92
CA VAL A 181 26.87 -20.67 13.52
C VAL A 181 26.60 -20.66 15.02
N ASN A 182 27.66 -20.59 15.83
CA ASN A 182 27.51 -20.38 17.27
C ASN A 182 26.69 -19.10 17.57
N ASP A 183 25.71 -19.19 18.46
CA ASP A 183 24.79 -18.07 18.77
C ASP A 183 25.48 -16.77 19.19
N ASN A 184 26.66 -16.86 19.81
CA ASN A 184 27.46 -15.71 20.26
C ASN A 184 28.28 -15.06 19.14
N ASN A 185 28.26 -15.61 17.91
CA ASN A 185 28.98 -15.02 16.79
C ASN A 185 28.40 -13.64 16.45
N LEU A 186 29.29 -12.65 16.27
CA LEU A 186 28.91 -11.25 16.04
C LEU A 186 28.72 -10.89 14.57
N TYR A 187 29.15 -11.74 13.64
CA TYR A 187 29.28 -11.42 12.22
C TYR A 187 28.30 -12.17 11.32
N PHE A 188 27.93 -13.38 11.73
CA PHE A 188 27.11 -14.29 10.93
C PHE A 188 25.97 -14.88 11.76
N THR A 189 24.98 -15.40 11.04
CA THR A 189 23.87 -16.16 11.59
C THR A 189 23.44 -17.18 10.56
N THR A 190 22.77 -18.24 10.99
CA THR A 190 22.09 -19.14 10.06
C THR A 190 20.58 -19.03 10.21
N LYS A 191 19.87 -19.37 9.13
CA LYS A 191 18.42 -19.58 9.13
C LYS A 191 18.13 -20.75 8.20
N ASP A 192 17.41 -21.74 8.69
CA ASP A 192 17.06 -22.95 7.94
C ASP A 192 18.26 -23.65 7.29
N GLY A 193 19.43 -23.59 7.93
CA GLY A 193 20.68 -24.18 7.45
C GLY A 193 21.44 -23.39 6.38
N VAL A 194 21.01 -22.17 6.06
CA VAL A 194 21.65 -21.24 5.12
C VAL A 194 22.39 -20.16 5.90
N LEU A 195 23.55 -19.73 5.42
CA LEU A 195 24.44 -18.77 6.09
C LEU A 195 24.20 -17.34 5.59
N TYR A 196 24.06 -16.41 6.54
CA TYR A 196 23.84 -14.98 6.31
C TYR A 196 24.81 -14.14 7.14
N ASP A 197 24.93 -12.87 6.79
CA ASP A 197 25.45 -11.84 7.70
C ASP A 197 24.56 -11.75 8.96
N LYS A 198 25.08 -11.16 10.05
CA LYS A 198 24.37 -11.12 11.33
C LYS A 198 22.98 -10.46 11.22
N ALA A 199 22.86 -9.43 10.39
CA ALA A 199 21.62 -8.69 10.17
C ALA A 199 20.63 -9.41 9.25
N LYS A 200 21.04 -10.48 8.56
CA LYS A 200 20.27 -11.19 7.52
C LYS A 200 19.89 -10.31 6.32
N THR A 201 20.75 -9.34 6.01
CA THR A 201 20.60 -8.48 4.83
C THR A 201 21.31 -9.06 3.60
N THR A 202 22.27 -9.97 3.80
CA THR A 202 23.03 -10.62 2.74
C THR A 202 23.05 -12.13 2.93
N LEU A 203 22.66 -12.87 1.89
CA LEU A 203 22.84 -14.33 1.85
C LEU A 203 24.25 -14.63 1.38
N LEU A 204 25.04 -15.27 2.26
CA LEU A 204 26.46 -15.52 2.03
C LEU A 204 26.71 -16.88 1.41
N PHE A 205 26.09 -17.94 1.93
CA PHE A 205 26.28 -19.31 1.41
C PHE A 205 25.02 -20.15 1.56
N TYR A 206 24.58 -20.71 0.43
CA TYR A 206 23.61 -21.79 0.36
C TYR A 206 24.32 -23.14 0.31
N PRO A 207 23.89 -24.16 1.07
CA PRO A 207 24.54 -25.47 1.04
C PRO A 207 24.44 -26.15 -0.34
N PRO A 208 25.56 -26.43 -1.05
CA PRO A 208 25.52 -26.91 -2.43
C PRO A 208 24.83 -28.26 -2.66
N GLY A 209 24.77 -29.10 -1.62
CA GLY A 209 24.13 -30.40 -1.67
C GLY A 209 22.59 -30.34 -1.62
N ARG A 210 21.99 -29.22 -1.21
CA ARG A 210 20.53 -29.09 -1.11
C ARG A 210 19.90 -28.93 -2.50
N SER A 211 18.76 -29.60 -2.68
CA SER A 211 17.94 -29.58 -3.89
C SER A 211 16.53 -29.09 -3.60
N GLY A 212 15.73 -28.91 -4.65
CA GLY A 212 14.39 -28.34 -4.56
C GLY A 212 14.41 -26.82 -4.67
N ASP A 213 13.26 -26.21 -4.40
CA ASP A 213 13.09 -24.76 -4.48
C ASP A 213 13.44 -24.11 -3.14
N PHE A 214 13.99 -22.90 -3.20
CA PHE A 214 14.37 -22.13 -2.01
C PHE A 214 13.76 -20.74 -2.04
N THR A 215 13.14 -20.32 -0.95
CA THR A 215 12.65 -18.96 -0.76
C THR A 215 13.65 -18.18 0.09
N VAL A 216 14.26 -17.16 -0.51
CA VAL A 216 15.13 -16.23 0.19
C VAL A 216 14.26 -15.39 1.15
N PRO A 217 14.59 -15.28 2.45
CA PRO A 217 13.78 -14.54 3.42
C PRO A 217 13.61 -13.05 3.10
N ASP A 218 12.47 -12.48 3.48
CA ASP A 218 12.25 -11.03 3.49
C ASP A 218 13.34 -10.30 4.29
N GLY A 219 13.74 -9.12 3.81
CA GLY A 219 14.81 -8.30 4.38
C GLY A 219 16.20 -8.56 3.79
N VAL A 220 16.39 -9.65 3.03
CA VAL A 220 17.62 -9.84 2.25
C VAL A 220 17.63 -8.88 1.05
N THR A 221 18.66 -8.05 0.97
CA THR A 221 18.84 -7.07 -0.11
C THR A 221 19.97 -7.43 -1.06
N ALA A 222 20.82 -8.40 -0.71
CA ALA A 222 21.93 -8.84 -1.55
C ALA A 222 22.18 -10.36 -1.49
N ILE A 223 22.57 -10.93 -2.63
CA ILE A 223 23.19 -12.27 -2.73
C ILE A 223 24.68 -12.08 -2.95
N GLU A 224 25.51 -12.64 -2.07
CA GLU A 224 26.97 -12.53 -2.12
C GLU A 224 27.58 -13.27 -3.32
N ASP A 225 28.82 -12.94 -3.65
CA ASP A 225 29.60 -13.67 -4.63
C ASP A 225 29.64 -15.17 -4.31
N ARG A 226 29.41 -16.00 -5.34
CA ARG A 226 29.39 -17.49 -5.24
C ARG A 226 28.42 -18.08 -4.22
N ALA A 227 27.45 -17.33 -3.68
CA ALA A 227 26.60 -17.80 -2.60
C ALA A 227 25.81 -19.09 -2.91
N PHE A 228 25.46 -19.30 -4.17
CA PHE A 228 24.79 -20.47 -4.74
C PHE A 228 25.64 -21.18 -5.81
N ALA A 229 26.97 -21.04 -5.81
CA ALA A 229 27.79 -21.69 -6.82
C ALA A 229 27.70 -23.23 -6.71
N SER A 230 27.60 -23.90 -7.86
CA SER A 230 27.52 -25.36 -8.00
C SER A 230 26.40 -26.02 -7.18
N CYS A 231 25.30 -25.31 -6.94
CA CYS A 231 24.20 -25.81 -6.13
C CYS A 231 23.20 -26.67 -6.92
N ARG A 232 22.48 -27.55 -6.20
CA ARG A 232 21.52 -28.52 -6.79
C ARG A 232 20.06 -28.07 -6.73
N LEU A 233 19.80 -26.81 -6.37
CA LEU A 233 18.46 -26.24 -6.30
C LEU A 233 17.80 -26.15 -7.68
N SER A 234 16.47 -26.31 -7.72
CA SER A 234 15.67 -26.25 -8.95
C SER A 234 15.07 -24.88 -9.24
N GLY A 235 14.88 -24.05 -8.20
CA GLY A 235 14.25 -22.74 -8.27
C GLY A 235 14.61 -21.87 -7.07
N VAL A 236 14.57 -20.56 -7.26
CA VAL A 236 14.77 -19.56 -6.21
C VAL A 236 13.65 -18.52 -6.29
N ASN A 237 13.00 -18.29 -5.16
CA ASN A 237 12.06 -17.18 -4.98
C ASN A 237 12.79 -16.06 -4.22
N PHE A 238 12.99 -14.93 -4.87
CA PHE A 238 13.66 -13.76 -4.30
C PHE A 238 12.64 -12.83 -3.63
N PRO A 239 13.02 -12.11 -2.55
CA PRO A 239 12.16 -11.11 -1.93
C PRO A 239 12.12 -9.81 -2.75
N GLU A 240 11.01 -9.08 -2.68
CA GLU A 240 10.84 -7.77 -3.36
C GLU A 240 11.85 -6.69 -2.93
N GLY A 241 12.65 -6.92 -1.89
CA GLY A 241 13.73 -6.01 -1.46
C GLY A 241 15.12 -6.30 -2.04
N LEU A 242 15.28 -7.35 -2.87
CA LEU A 242 16.59 -7.76 -3.38
C LEU A 242 17.11 -6.78 -4.46
N GLN A 243 18.27 -6.17 -4.20
CA GLN A 243 18.86 -5.16 -5.08
C GLN A 243 20.02 -5.70 -5.93
N THR A 244 20.82 -6.63 -5.40
CA THR A 244 22.05 -7.08 -6.05
C THR A 244 22.26 -8.60 -5.99
N ILE A 245 22.67 -9.18 -7.11
CA ILE A 245 23.20 -10.55 -7.21
C ILE A 245 24.69 -10.48 -7.54
N GLY A 246 25.54 -11.07 -6.71
CA GLY A 246 27.01 -11.00 -6.81
C GLY A 246 27.63 -11.76 -7.99
N GLU A 247 28.95 -11.62 -8.14
CA GLU A 247 29.75 -12.32 -9.14
C GLU A 247 29.73 -13.84 -8.89
N PHE A 248 29.56 -14.64 -9.95
CA PHE A 248 29.48 -16.11 -9.85
C PHE A 248 28.38 -16.65 -8.92
N ALA A 249 27.44 -15.83 -8.45
CA ALA A 249 26.49 -16.17 -7.39
C ALA A 249 25.80 -17.53 -7.59
N PHE A 250 25.35 -17.85 -8.79
CA PHE A 250 24.70 -19.09 -9.18
C PHE A 250 25.53 -19.95 -10.16
N SER A 251 26.81 -19.63 -10.38
CA SER A 251 27.63 -20.31 -11.39
C SER A 251 27.59 -21.84 -11.24
N SER A 252 27.47 -22.56 -12.35
CA SER A 252 27.34 -24.02 -12.43
C SER A 252 26.17 -24.64 -11.64
N SER A 253 25.14 -23.86 -11.27
CA SER A 253 23.88 -24.37 -10.72
C SER A 253 22.98 -24.95 -11.80
N ARG A 254 23.43 -26.05 -12.43
CA ARG A 254 22.81 -26.68 -13.61
C ARG A 254 21.39 -27.22 -13.40
N ALA A 255 20.97 -27.39 -12.14
CA ALA A 255 19.62 -27.85 -11.79
C ALA A 255 18.57 -26.73 -11.81
N LEU A 256 19.01 -25.46 -11.79
CA LEU A 256 18.14 -24.29 -11.78
C LEU A 256 17.39 -24.17 -13.11
N LYS A 257 16.06 -24.22 -13.07
CA LYS A 257 15.21 -24.25 -14.28
C LYS A 257 14.60 -22.91 -14.64
N LYS A 258 14.22 -22.15 -13.61
CA LYS A 258 13.54 -20.87 -13.71
C LYS A 258 13.94 -19.98 -12.55
N THR A 259 14.00 -18.69 -12.83
CA THR A 259 14.11 -17.65 -11.82
C THR A 259 13.28 -16.45 -12.27
N THR A 260 12.53 -15.86 -11.34
CA THR A 260 11.83 -14.59 -11.53
C THR A 260 12.53 -13.58 -10.65
N PHE A 261 13.05 -12.52 -11.25
CA PHE A 261 13.71 -11.44 -10.51
C PHE A 261 12.67 -10.44 -9.99
N PRO A 262 12.84 -9.91 -8.78
CA PRO A 262 11.94 -8.92 -8.19
C PRO A 262 12.15 -7.54 -8.82
N ASP A 263 11.13 -6.68 -8.72
CA ASP A 263 11.14 -5.36 -9.38
C ASP A 263 12.23 -4.40 -8.85
N SER A 264 12.71 -4.65 -7.63
CA SER A 264 13.78 -3.87 -7.00
C SER A 264 15.21 -4.26 -7.43
N LEU A 265 15.39 -5.33 -8.21
CA LEU A 265 16.71 -5.81 -8.60
C LEU A 265 17.37 -4.83 -9.59
N GLN A 266 18.54 -4.31 -9.22
CA GLN A 266 19.27 -3.32 -9.99
C GLN A 266 20.52 -3.89 -10.67
N THR A 267 21.17 -4.88 -10.08
CA THR A 267 22.46 -5.39 -10.56
C THR A 267 22.54 -6.91 -10.52
N ILE A 268 22.93 -7.50 -11.66
CA ILE A 268 23.38 -8.88 -11.79
C ILE A 268 24.88 -8.87 -12.09
N GLY A 269 25.68 -9.48 -11.21
CA GLY A 269 27.13 -9.51 -11.30
C GLY A 269 27.67 -10.30 -12.50
N GLY A 270 28.97 -10.14 -12.76
CA GLY A 270 29.66 -10.90 -13.81
C GLY A 270 29.57 -12.40 -13.55
N ARG A 271 29.41 -13.21 -14.60
CA ARG A 271 29.36 -14.68 -14.50
C ARG A 271 28.34 -15.22 -13.48
N ALA A 272 27.37 -14.41 -13.05
CA ALA A 272 26.46 -14.72 -11.96
C ALA A 272 25.72 -16.04 -12.18
N PHE A 273 25.29 -16.33 -13.39
CA PHE A 273 24.60 -17.55 -13.81
C PHE A 273 25.41 -18.35 -14.85
N LEU A 274 26.74 -18.19 -14.88
CA LEU A 274 27.63 -18.96 -15.76
C LEU A 274 27.30 -20.47 -15.69
N ASP A 275 27.19 -21.16 -16.83
CA ASP A 275 26.96 -22.61 -16.89
C ASP A 275 25.70 -23.09 -16.14
N CYS A 276 24.67 -22.23 -16.03
CA CYS A 276 23.34 -22.62 -15.56
C CYS A 276 22.53 -23.27 -16.69
N THR A 277 22.98 -24.44 -17.15
CA THR A 277 22.42 -25.13 -18.34
C THR A 277 20.95 -25.55 -18.20
N GLY A 278 20.36 -25.48 -17.01
CA GLY A 278 18.95 -25.77 -16.77
C GLY A 278 18.01 -24.60 -17.06
N LEU A 279 18.51 -23.36 -17.08
CA LEU A 279 17.70 -22.16 -17.27
C LEU A 279 17.15 -22.11 -18.70
N LYS A 280 15.84 -22.02 -18.83
CA LYS A 280 15.13 -21.96 -20.13
C LYS A 280 14.58 -20.58 -20.45
N GLU A 281 14.05 -19.93 -19.42
CA GLU A 281 13.45 -18.60 -19.50
C GLU A 281 13.93 -17.75 -18.32
N ILE A 282 14.06 -16.45 -18.55
CA ILE A 282 14.41 -15.47 -17.55
C ILE A 282 13.51 -14.25 -17.75
N THR A 283 12.93 -13.76 -16.65
CA THR A 283 12.19 -12.49 -16.63
C THR A 283 13.01 -11.44 -15.88
N PHE A 284 13.34 -10.34 -16.55
CA PHE A 284 14.10 -9.20 -16.02
C PHE A 284 13.17 -8.03 -15.68
N PRO A 285 13.37 -7.37 -14.52
CA PRO A 285 12.48 -6.31 -14.04
C PRO A 285 12.68 -5.00 -14.81
N GLU A 286 11.71 -4.09 -14.69
CA GLU A 286 11.67 -2.83 -15.46
C GLU A 286 12.91 -1.95 -15.26
N ASN A 287 13.44 -1.92 -14.03
CA ASN A 287 14.47 -0.96 -13.61
C ASN A 287 15.87 -1.56 -13.50
N LEU A 288 16.13 -2.72 -14.14
CA LEU A 288 17.44 -3.37 -14.10
C LEU A 288 18.51 -2.50 -14.77
N GLN A 289 19.56 -2.15 -14.03
CA GLN A 289 20.61 -1.24 -14.49
C GLN A 289 21.79 -1.97 -15.12
N ILE A 290 22.23 -3.09 -14.51
CA ILE A 290 23.48 -3.75 -14.86
C ILE A 290 23.27 -5.26 -15.00
N ILE A 291 23.71 -5.80 -16.16
CA ILE A 291 23.99 -7.21 -16.36
C ILE A 291 25.49 -7.36 -16.60
N GLY A 292 26.19 -8.06 -15.71
CA GLY A 292 27.64 -8.18 -15.75
C GLY A 292 28.19 -8.99 -16.93
N GLU A 293 29.50 -8.87 -17.14
CA GLU A 293 30.26 -9.63 -18.15
C GLU A 293 29.98 -11.14 -17.99
N SER A 294 29.65 -11.81 -19.10
CA SER A 294 29.40 -13.26 -19.12
C SER A 294 28.36 -13.76 -18.11
N ALA A 295 27.44 -12.89 -17.63
CA ALA A 295 26.48 -13.21 -16.57
C ALA A 295 25.68 -14.50 -16.83
N PHE A 296 25.32 -14.79 -18.07
CA PHE A 296 24.57 -15.97 -18.50
C PHE A 296 25.32 -16.79 -19.57
N TYR A 297 26.66 -16.72 -19.56
CA TYR A 297 27.50 -17.52 -20.44
C TYR A 297 27.26 -19.03 -20.23
N ASP A 298 27.21 -19.83 -21.29
CA ASP A 298 26.94 -21.29 -21.24
C ASP A 298 25.56 -21.66 -20.65
N CYS A 299 24.60 -20.75 -20.59
CA CYS A 299 23.20 -21.07 -20.30
C CYS A 299 22.51 -21.70 -21.52
N THR A 300 22.94 -22.90 -21.89
CA THR A 300 22.64 -23.54 -23.20
C THR A 300 21.15 -23.84 -23.46
N SER A 301 20.31 -23.88 -22.41
CA SER A 301 18.87 -24.13 -22.55
C SER A 301 18.03 -22.87 -22.73
N LEU A 302 18.63 -21.67 -22.63
CA LEU A 302 17.90 -20.41 -22.76
C LEU A 302 17.32 -20.26 -24.16
N SER A 303 16.02 -19.97 -24.21
CA SER A 303 15.28 -19.71 -25.44
C SER A 303 14.32 -18.51 -25.34
N SER A 304 14.10 -17.96 -24.14
CA SER A 304 13.26 -16.78 -23.91
C SER A 304 13.92 -15.84 -22.91
N LEU A 305 13.97 -14.54 -23.24
CA LEU A 305 14.37 -13.48 -22.33
C LEU A 305 13.24 -12.44 -22.31
N ASP A 306 12.59 -12.29 -21.18
CA ASP A 306 11.43 -11.41 -21.03
C ASP A 306 11.88 -10.18 -20.24
N PHE A 307 12.00 -9.02 -20.89
CA PHE A 307 12.31 -7.77 -20.23
C PHE A 307 11.02 -6.99 -19.99
N LEU A 308 10.84 -6.46 -18.79
CA LEU A 308 9.64 -5.69 -18.43
C LEU A 308 9.76 -4.18 -18.69
N GLY A 309 10.96 -3.68 -19.02
CA GLY A 309 11.23 -2.25 -19.25
C GLY A 309 12.14 -1.97 -20.46
N ASP A 310 12.86 -0.85 -20.40
CA ASP A 310 13.89 -0.48 -21.39
C ASP A 310 15.06 -1.48 -21.35
N ALA A 311 15.82 -1.58 -22.45
CA ALA A 311 17.02 -2.40 -22.48
C ALA A 311 18.01 -1.92 -21.41
N PRO A 312 18.56 -2.81 -20.56
CA PRO A 312 19.48 -2.41 -19.51
C PRO A 312 20.64 -1.56 -20.06
N PRO A 313 20.96 -0.41 -19.45
CA PRO A 313 21.92 0.54 -19.99
C PRO A 313 23.34 -0.01 -20.01
N ILE A 314 23.67 -0.95 -19.10
CA ILE A 314 24.98 -1.58 -19.01
C ILE A 314 24.81 -3.10 -19.09
N VAL A 315 25.22 -3.67 -20.21
CA VAL A 315 25.34 -5.13 -20.37
C VAL A 315 26.79 -5.44 -20.72
N GLY A 316 27.44 -6.24 -19.88
CA GLY A 316 28.84 -6.61 -20.05
C GLY A 316 29.07 -7.54 -21.24
N ASP A 317 30.31 -7.59 -21.72
CA ASP A 317 30.69 -8.41 -22.85
C ASP A 317 30.32 -9.89 -22.63
N TYR A 318 29.84 -10.53 -23.70
CA TYR A 318 29.49 -11.96 -23.70
C TYR A 318 28.43 -12.36 -22.67
N ALA A 319 27.63 -11.41 -22.15
CA ALA A 319 26.61 -11.67 -21.13
C ALA A 319 25.72 -12.88 -21.45
N PHE A 320 25.37 -13.11 -22.72
CA PHE A 320 24.57 -14.25 -23.17
C PHE A 320 25.29 -15.10 -24.23
N TYR A 321 26.60 -15.30 -24.12
CA TYR A 321 27.33 -16.13 -25.08
C TYR A 321 27.12 -17.63 -24.84
N ASN A 322 27.11 -18.42 -25.93
CA ASN A 322 26.85 -19.86 -25.92
C ASN A 322 25.53 -20.28 -25.24
N VAL A 323 24.49 -19.45 -25.40
CA VAL A 323 23.11 -19.79 -25.07
C VAL A 323 22.44 -20.56 -26.23
N GLY A 324 21.16 -20.89 -26.11
CA GLY A 324 20.39 -21.56 -27.18
C GLY A 324 20.56 -20.87 -28.55
N SER A 325 20.66 -21.65 -29.62
CA SER A 325 20.95 -21.13 -30.96
C SER A 325 19.80 -20.33 -31.58
N THR A 326 18.58 -20.51 -31.04
CA THR A 326 17.37 -19.75 -31.39
C THR A 326 16.65 -19.35 -30.11
N GLY A 327 16.11 -18.15 -30.08
CA GLY A 327 15.33 -17.65 -28.96
C GLY A 327 14.61 -16.36 -29.28
N VAL A 328 13.80 -15.88 -28.33
CA VAL A 328 13.06 -14.64 -28.45
C VAL A 328 13.37 -13.74 -27.27
N ILE A 329 13.57 -12.45 -27.54
CA ILE A 329 13.62 -11.40 -26.55
C ILE A 329 12.28 -10.67 -26.60
N TYR A 330 11.49 -10.79 -25.53
CA TYR A 330 10.26 -10.03 -25.34
C TYR A 330 10.55 -8.73 -24.60
N TYR A 331 9.98 -7.62 -25.06
CA TYR A 331 10.13 -6.29 -24.44
C TYR A 331 8.85 -5.45 -24.62
N PRO A 332 8.55 -4.46 -23.78
CA PRO A 332 7.35 -3.63 -23.93
C PRO A 332 7.40 -2.82 -25.24
N GLU A 333 6.24 -2.61 -25.89
CA GLU A 333 6.20 -1.70 -27.04
C GLU A 333 6.58 -0.27 -26.63
N GLY A 334 7.42 0.36 -27.44
CA GLY A 334 7.97 1.69 -27.14
C GLY A 334 9.21 1.68 -26.24
N ALA A 335 9.62 0.52 -25.71
CA ALA A 335 10.84 0.41 -24.91
C ALA A 335 12.10 0.71 -25.74
N ASN A 336 13.04 1.42 -25.13
CA ASN A 336 14.25 1.92 -25.77
C ASN A 336 15.38 0.89 -25.74
N GLY A 337 16.31 1.01 -26.70
CA GLY A 337 17.58 0.26 -26.71
C GLY A 337 17.53 -1.14 -27.33
N TYR A 338 16.33 -1.67 -27.62
CA TYR A 338 16.18 -2.95 -28.33
C TYR A 338 16.46 -2.80 -29.83
N MET A 339 17.71 -3.01 -30.22
CA MET A 339 18.17 -3.02 -31.63
C MET A 339 19.05 -4.24 -31.90
N ASP A 340 19.16 -4.68 -33.16
CA ASP A 340 20.01 -5.83 -33.52
C ASP A 340 21.48 -5.62 -33.13
N THR A 341 21.98 -4.38 -33.15
CA THR A 341 23.34 -4.05 -32.68
C THR A 341 23.51 -4.32 -31.18
N TRP A 342 22.51 -3.98 -30.36
CA TRP A 342 22.51 -4.28 -28.93
C TRP A 342 22.46 -5.79 -28.71
N LYS A 343 21.50 -6.49 -29.35
CA LYS A 343 21.36 -7.96 -29.27
C LYS A 343 22.66 -8.68 -29.63
N ASN A 344 23.30 -8.31 -30.73
CA ASN A 344 24.55 -8.92 -31.16
C ASN A 344 25.72 -8.55 -30.22
N GLY A 345 25.72 -7.34 -29.65
CA GLY A 345 26.74 -6.88 -28.70
C GLY A 345 26.74 -7.65 -27.38
N ILE A 346 25.58 -8.12 -26.92
CA ILE A 346 25.43 -8.88 -25.66
C ILE A 346 25.71 -10.39 -25.82
N GLY A 347 26.15 -10.83 -27.01
CA GLY A 347 26.57 -12.21 -27.28
C GLY A 347 25.47 -13.13 -27.82
N LEU A 348 24.28 -12.60 -28.13
CA LEU A 348 23.20 -13.37 -28.75
C LEU A 348 23.42 -13.52 -30.26
N GLY A 349 23.23 -14.74 -30.76
CA GLY A 349 23.42 -15.05 -32.18
C GLY A 349 22.28 -14.58 -33.09
N SER A 350 22.47 -14.67 -34.40
CA SER A 350 21.48 -14.25 -35.42
C SER A 350 20.16 -15.01 -35.38
N GLY A 351 20.11 -16.17 -34.70
CA GLY A 351 18.88 -16.94 -34.49
C GLY A 351 17.96 -16.37 -33.40
N TRP A 352 18.39 -15.33 -32.67
CA TRP A 352 17.56 -14.63 -31.68
C TRP A 352 16.75 -13.51 -32.32
N MET A 353 15.45 -13.48 -32.00
CA MET A 353 14.51 -12.47 -32.51
C MET A 353 14.17 -11.45 -31.43
N LEU A 354 14.14 -10.18 -31.81
CA LEU A 354 13.56 -9.10 -31.01
C LEU A 354 12.06 -9.05 -31.29
N GLN A 355 11.24 -9.14 -30.26
CA GLN A 355 9.79 -9.15 -30.39
C GLN A 355 9.13 -8.30 -29.30
N PRO A 356 8.37 -7.25 -29.66
CA PRO A 356 7.60 -6.54 -28.65
C PRO A 356 6.55 -7.50 -28.04
N ALA A 357 6.26 -7.33 -26.75
CA ALA A 357 5.21 -8.03 -26.02
C ALA A 357 3.81 -7.48 -26.35
N THR A 358 3.69 -6.71 -27.44
CA THR A 358 2.42 -6.30 -28.04
C THR A 358 2.06 -7.20 -29.20
N LEU A 359 0.84 -7.74 -29.15
CA LEU A 359 0.20 -8.35 -30.30
C LEU A 359 -0.65 -7.32 -31.05
N THR A 360 -0.19 -6.92 -32.23
CA THR A 360 -0.99 -6.10 -33.15
C THR A 360 -2.01 -6.96 -33.89
N VAL A 361 -3.28 -6.61 -33.75
CA VAL A 361 -4.42 -7.32 -34.34
C VAL A 361 -5.08 -6.39 -35.34
N LEU A 362 -5.12 -6.80 -36.60
CA LEU A 362 -5.87 -6.10 -37.63
C LEU A 362 -7.36 -6.46 -37.48
N PHE A 363 -8.17 -5.48 -37.11
CA PHE A 363 -9.60 -5.61 -36.90
C PHE A 363 -10.35 -4.70 -37.88
N ASP A 364 -10.45 -5.17 -39.12
CA ASP A 364 -11.21 -4.55 -40.19
C ASP A 364 -12.59 -5.22 -40.31
N SER A 365 -13.67 -4.45 -40.22
CA SER A 365 -14.99 -4.91 -40.66
C SER A 365 -15.33 -4.22 -41.98
N ASN A 366 -15.57 -4.96 -43.06
CA ASN A 366 -16.51 -4.62 -44.15
C ASN A 366 -16.51 -5.67 -45.28
N GLY A 367 -17.38 -6.69 -45.15
CA GLY A 367 -17.64 -7.70 -46.20
C GLY A 367 -19.11 -8.10 -46.27
N SER A 368 -19.94 -7.23 -46.86
CA SER A 368 -21.32 -7.46 -47.34
C SER A 368 -22.28 -8.34 -46.50
N GLY A 369 -23.00 -7.71 -45.57
CA GLY A 369 -24.37 -8.10 -45.23
C GLY A 369 -24.56 -8.83 -43.89
N GLY A 370 -24.77 -8.06 -42.81
CA GLY A 370 -25.27 -8.58 -41.54
C GLY A 370 -24.75 -7.76 -40.37
N ASN A 371 -25.65 -7.24 -39.55
CA ASN A 371 -25.32 -6.41 -38.39
C ASN A 371 -24.66 -7.25 -37.27
N SER A 372 -23.66 -6.65 -36.60
CA SER A 372 -22.96 -7.07 -35.38
C SER A 372 -21.65 -7.85 -35.59
N LEU A 373 -20.52 -7.15 -35.37
CA LEU A 373 -19.23 -7.74 -35.01
C LEU A 373 -19.44 -8.63 -33.77
N ASP A 374 -19.28 -9.95 -33.90
CA ASP A 374 -19.46 -10.91 -32.79
C ASP A 374 -18.11 -11.33 -32.16
N ASP A 375 -18.14 -12.00 -31.00
CA ASP A 375 -16.92 -12.49 -30.31
C ASP A 375 -16.04 -13.37 -31.20
N ASN A 376 -16.64 -14.11 -32.13
CA ASN A 376 -15.92 -15.10 -32.94
C ASN A 376 -15.01 -14.41 -33.95
N GLU A 377 -15.42 -13.27 -34.49
CA GLU A 377 -14.58 -12.47 -35.39
C GLU A 377 -13.35 -11.91 -34.66
N MET A 378 -13.54 -11.31 -33.47
CA MET A 378 -12.43 -10.81 -32.65
C MET A 378 -11.48 -11.95 -32.24
N LYS A 379 -12.04 -13.08 -31.81
CA LYS A 379 -11.26 -14.27 -31.48
C LYS A 379 -10.44 -14.77 -32.66
N THR A 380 -11.06 -14.89 -33.83
CA THR A 380 -10.39 -15.34 -35.06
C THR A 380 -9.27 -14.38 -35.45
N ALA A 381 -9.49 -13.06 -35.32
CA ALA A 381 -8.47 -12.06 -35.61
C ALA A 381 -7.27 -12.16 -34.65
N VAL A 382 -7.52 -12.32 -33.34
CA VAL A 382 -6.46 -12.50 -32.33
C VAL A 382 -5.68 -13.79 -32.56
N GLU A 383 -6.36 -14.91 -32.81
CA GLU A 383 -5.72 -16.20 -33.10
C GLU A 383 -4.92 -16.17 -34.40
N ALA A 384 -5.43 -15.52 -35.45
CA ALA A 384 -4.71 -15.32 -36.70
C ALA A 384 -3.47 -14.43 -36.52
N ALA A 385 -3.57 -13.35 -35.73
CA ALA A 385 -2.46 -12.47 -35.42
C ALA A 385 -1.35 -13.22 -34.67
N LEU A 386 -1.70 -14.05 -33.68
CA LEU A 386 -0.73 -14.89 -32.94
C LEU A 386 0.07 -15.80 -33.89
N VAL A 387 -0.62 -16.49 -34.79
CA VAL A 387 0.00 -17.41 -35.75
C VAL A 387 0.90 -16.66 -36.74
N LEU A 388 0.43 -15.53 -37.26
CA LEU A 388 1.15 -14.73 -38.24
C LEU A 388 2.44 -14.13 -37.64
N ALA A 389 2.33 -13.55 -36.46
CA ALA A 389 3.44 -12.93 -35.74
C ALA A 389 4.32 -13.94 -35.00
N ARG A 390 3.95 -15.24 -35.01
CA ARG A 390 4.65 -16.33 -34.30
C ARG A 390 4.87 -16.02 -32.81
N MET A 391 3.89 -15.40 -32.17
CA MET A 391 4.01 -15.01 -30.75
C MET A 391 3.50 -16.13 -29.84
N ASP A 392 4.13 -16.24 -28.68
CA ASP A 392 3.58 -16.99 -27.57
C ASP A 392 2.59 -16.11 -26.79
N LYS A 393 1.33 -16.52 -26.71
CA LYS A 393 0.30 -15.76 -25.99
C LYS A 393 0.61 -15.55 -24.51
N THR A 394 1.40 -16.44 -23.92
CA THR A 394 1.80 -16.33 -22.50
C THR A 394 2.78 -15.17 -22.28
N LYS A 395 3.36 -14.61 -23.35
CA LYS A 395 4.34 -13.51 -23.31
C LYS A 395 3.73 -12.15 -23.69
N ILE A 396 2.45 -12.11 -24.05
CA ILE A 396 1.79 -10.87 -24.48
C ILE A 396 1.32 -10.09 -23.26
N THR A 397 1.73 -8.82 -23.20
CA THR A 397 1.29 -7.86 -22.20
C THR A 397 0.26 -6.87 -22.75
N THR A 398 0.28 -6.64 -24.07
CA THR A 398 -0.60 -5.68 -24.75
C THR A 398 -1.27 -6.29 -25.97
N ILE A 399 -2.58 -6.11 -26.12
CA ILE A 399 -3.27 -6.28 -27.41
C ILE A 399 -3.48 -4.91 -28.01
N LYS A 400 -2.95 -4.69 -29.21
CA LYS A 400 -3.14 -3.45 -29.96
C LYS A 400 -4.05 -3.70 -31.14
N LEU A 401 -5.24 -3.10 -31.10
CA LEU A 401 -6.20 -3.21 -32.20
C LEU A 401 -5.93 -2.11 -33.22
N THR A 402 -5.89 -2.50 -34.49
CA THR A 402 -5.74 -1.61 -35.64
C THR A 402 -6.86 -1.86 -36.64
N GLY A 403 -6.99 -1.03 -37.66
CA GLY A 403 -7.95 -1.23 -38.74
C GLY A 403 -9.16 -0.28 -38.70
N SER A 404 -10.18 -0.65 -39.46
CA SER A 404 -11.27 0.22 -39.90
C SER A 404 -12.60 -0.02 -39.18
N ALA A 405 -12.66 -0.96 -38.23
CA ALA A 405 -13.86 -1.19 -37.43
C ALA A 405 -14.31 0.10 -36.72
N ARG A 406 -15.59 0.43 -36.87
CA ARG A 406 -16.17 1.66 -36.31
C ARG A 406 -16.69 1.48 -34.89
N GLN A 407 -16.92 0.24 -34.46
CA GLN A 407 -17.47 -0.06 -33.14
C GLN A 407 -16.80 -1.31 -32.57
N ILE A 408 -16.56 -1.33 -31.25
CA ILE A 408 -16.30 -2.54 -30.47
C ILE A 408 -17.60 -2.85 -29.74
N THR A 409 -18.21 -4.01 -30.00
CA THR A 409 -19.52 -4.39 -29.43
C THR A 409 -19.36 -5.10 -28.08
N ASN A 410 -20.47 -5.31 -27.37
CA ASN A 410 -20.46 -6.07 -26.11
C ASN A 410 -19.89 -7.48 -26.28
N HIS A 411 -20.22 -8.08 -27.42
CA HIS A 411 -19.68 -9.37 -27.83
C HIS A 411 -18.15 -9.33 -27.89
N ASN A 412 -17.57 -8.36 -28.59
CA ASN A 412 -16.10 -8.22 -28.63
C ASN A 412 -15.49 -8.03 -27.23
N TRP A 413 -16.16 -7.27 -26.35
CA TRP A 413 -15.74 -7.11 -24.96
C TRP A 413 -15.82 -8.37 -24.12
N MET A 414 -16.83 -9.22 -24.32
CA MET A 414 -16.94 -10.50 -23.63
C MET A 414 -15.74 -11.39 -23.92
N TYR A 415 -15.30 -11.45 -25.18
CA TYR A 415 -14.08 -12.14 -25.55
C TYR A 415 -12.83 -11.55 -24.87
N LEU A 416 -12.62 -10.23 -25.00
CA LEU A 416 -11.45 -9.55 -24.42
C LEU A 416 -11.38 -9.72 -22.90
N ARG A 417 -12.51 -9.61 -22.19
CA ARG A 417 -12.60 -9.88 -20.74
C ARG A 417 -12.35 -11.34 -20.42
N GLY A 418 -12.81 -12.26 -21.28
CA GLY A 418 -12.55 -13.69 -21.17
C GLY A 418 -11.07 -14.05 -21.18
N LEU A 419 -10.23 -13.20 -21.79
CA LEU A 419 -8.77 -13.36 -21.77
C LEU A 419 -8.18 -13.21 -20.35
N HIS A 420 -8.87 -12.61 -19.40
CA HIS A 420 -8.37 -12.48 -18.02
C HIS A 420 -8.84 -13.60 -17.08
N THR A 421 -9.52 -14.63 -17.59
CA THR A 421 -9.91 -15.81 -16.80
C THR A 421 -8.70 -16.71 -16.51
N ALA A 422 -8.71 -17.42 -15.37
CA ALA A 422 -7.56 -18.19 -14.87
C ALA A 422 -7.02 -19.27 -15.84
N ASP A 423 -7.84 -19.72 -16.80
CA ASP A 423 -7.48 -20.77 -17.77
C ASP A 423 -7.28 -20.25 -19.21
N SER A 424 -7.26 -18.92 -19.40
CA SER A 424 -7.16 -18.33 -20.74
C SER A 424 -5.76 -18.50 -21.36
N GLY A 425 -4.72 -18.59 -20.52
CA GLY A 425 -3.31 -18.55 -20.90
C GLY A 425 -2.80 -17.16 -21.30
N TRP A 426 -3.48 -16.09 -20.91
CA TRP A 426 -3.09 -14.68 -21.11
C TRP A 426 -2.73 -14.01 -19.79
N ASP A 427 -1.94 -14.71 -18.96
CA ASP A 427 -1.71 -14.31 -17.58
C ASP A 427 -1.00 -12.98 -17.40
N HIS A 428 -0.21 -12.57 -18.40
CA HIS A 428 0.54 -11.32 -18.46
C HIS A 428 -0.18 -10.20 -19.22
N LEU A 429 -1.37 -10.45 -19.79
CA LEU A 429 -2.12 -9.42 -20.51
C LEU A 429 -2.63 -8.38 -19.53
N ILE A 430 -2.18 -7.14 -19.71
CA ILE A 430 -2.48 -6.01 -18.83
C ILE A 430 -2.93 -4.75 -19.59
N SER A 431 -2.80 -4.71 -20.92
CA SER A 431 -3.04 -3.49 -21.71
C SER A 431 -3.81 -3.76 -23.01
N LEU A 432 -4.65 -2.80 -23.40
CA LEU A 432 -5.45 -2.79 -24.64
C LEU A 432 -5.27 -1.43 -25.25
N ASP A 433 -4.57 -1.41 -26.38
CA ASP A 433 -4.29 -0.20 -27.13
C ASP A 433 -5.26 -0.12 -28.32
N LEU A 434 -6.15 0.87 -28.29
CA LEU A 434 -7.09 1.19 -29.38
C LEU A 434 -6.66 2.45 -30.14
N SER A 435 -5.51 3.05 -29.80
CA SER A 435 -5.09 4.38 -30.28
C SER A 435 -4.96 4.48 -31.80
N GLU A 436 -4.63 3.38 -32.48
CA GLU A 436 -4.49 3.31 -33.94
C GLU A 436 -5.80 2.94 -34.68
N MET A 437 -6.91 2.73 -33.97
CA MET A 437 -8.23 2.52 -34.60
C MET A 437 -8.87 3.84 -35.02
N GLY A 438 -8.31 4.53 -36.02
CA GLY A 438 -8.73 5.89 -36.41
C GLY A 438 -10.16 6.03 -36.97
N SER A 439 -10.89 4.93 -37.16
CA SER A 439 -12.32 4.93 -37.56
C SER A 439 -13.27 4.57 -36.41
N LEU A 440 -12.73 4.17 -35.24
CA LEU A 440 -13.51 3.75 -34.08
C LEU A 440 -14.26 4.94 -33.49
N ILE A 441 -15.58 4.87 -33.46
CA ILE A 441 -16.46 5.91 -32.92
C ILE A 441 -17.11 5.50 -31.61
N GLN A 442 -17.22 4.20 -31.32
CA GLN A 442 -17.93 3.71 -30.15
C GLN A 442 -17.32 2.43 -29.59
N VAL A 443 -17.25 2.36 -28.26
CA VAL A 443 -16.88 1.17 -27.51
C VAL A 443 -18.07 0.82 -26.63
N ASP A 444 -18.81 -0.23 -26.95
CA ASP A 444 -20.09 -0.60 -26.32
C ASP A 444 -19.94 -1.92 -25.56
N ALA A 445 -20.37 -1.98 -24.29
CA ALA A 445 -20.52 -3.22 -23.56
C ALA A 445 -21.94 -3.37 -22.97
N ALA A 446 -22.96 -3.30 -23.83
CA ALA A 446 -24.35 -3.57 -23.45
C ALA A 446 -24.54 -4.90 -22.69
N GLY A 447 -24.57 -4.81 -21.36
CA GLY A 447 -24.92 -5.90 -20.44
C GLY A 447 -23.89 -6.15 -19.34
N TYR A 448 -24.37 -6.37 -18.12
CA TYR A 448 -23.58 -6.78 -16.96
C TYR A 448 -22.74 -8.03 -17.29
N SER A 449 -21.41 -7.88 -17.36
CA SER A 449 -20.51 -9.00 -17.58
C SER A 449 -20.19 -9.70 -16.26
N LYS A 450 -20.34 -11.03 -16.23
CA LYS A 450 -19.89 -11.88 -15.11
C LYS A 450 -18.36 -11.93 -14.95
N TYR A 451 -17.61 -11.42 -15.93
CA TYR A 451 -16.15 -11.45 -15.95
C TYR A 451 -15.59 -10.04 -15.69
N ALA A 452 -14.86 -9.90 -14.59
CA ALA A 452 -14.11 -8.69 -14.27
C ALA A 452 -12.72 -8.74 -14.93
N ALA A 453 -12.33 -7.70 -15.66
CA ALA A 453 -10.98 -7.58 -16.22
C ALA A 453 -10.04 -6.96 -15.17
N THR A 454 -9.85 -7.65 -14.05
CA THR A 454 -9.12 -7.13 -12.89
C THR A 454 -7.62 -6.95 -13.12
N LYS A 455 -7.04 -7.63 -14.12
CA LYS A 455 -5.62 -7.50 -14.50
C LYS A 455 -5.35 -6.34 -15.48
N PHE A 456 -6.40 -5.74 -16.04
CA PHE A 456 -6.28 -4.70 -17.05
C PHE A 456 -5.88 -3.35 -16.42
N THR A 457 -4.69 -2.84 -16.72
CA THR A 457 -4.10 -1.65 -16.07
C THR A 457 -4.13 -0.38 -16.90
N PHE A 458 -4.15 -0.50 -18.23
CA PHE A 458 -4.05 0.65 -19.14
C PHE A 458 -4.92 0.49 -20.39
N ALA A 459 -5.67 1.53 -20.76
CA ALA A 459 -6.42 1.65 -22.00
C ALA A 459 -6.08 2.95 -22.73
N ALA A 460 -5.66 2.85 -23.99
CA ALA A 460 -5.48 3.99 -24.89
C ALA A 460 -6.60 4.05 -25.94
N PHE A 461 -7.11 5.25 -26.22
CA PHE A 461 -8.22 5.46 -27.15
C PHE A 461 -7.82 6.33 -28.35
N PRO A 462 -8.45 6.12 -29.53
CA PRO A 462 -8.19 6.94 -30.71
C PRO A 462 -8.94 8.27 -30.64
N SER A 463 -8.46 9.28 -31.39
CA SER A 463 -9.10 10.62 -31.38
C SER A 463 -10.51 10.63 -31.98
N SER A 464 -10.84 9.64 -32.84
CA SER A 464 -12.17 9.48 -33.45
C SER A 464 -13.25 9.00 -32.48
N LEU A 465 -12.89 8.50 -31.28
CA LEU A 465 -13.85 7.93 -30.35
C LEU A 465 -14.85 8.98 -29.87
N GLN A 466 -16.15 8.71 -30.01
CA GLN A 466 -17.24 9.60 -29.63
C GLN A 466 -18.00 9.11 -28.39
N THR A 467 -18.09 7.79 -28.19
CA THR A 467 -18.87 7.19 -27.10
C THR A 467 -18.11 6.06 -26.43
N ILE A 468 -17.96 6.14 -25.11
CA ILE A 468 -17.72 4.98 -24.24
C ILE A 468 -19.10 4.58 -23.71
N GLY A 469 -19.57 3.42 -24.13
CA GLY A 469 -20.91 2.92 -23.85
C GLY A 469 -21.07 2.38 -22.45
N GLU A 470 -22.31 1.97 -22.16
CA GLU A 470 -22.70 1.37 -20.87
C GLU A 470 -21.81 0.18 -20.51
N HIS A 471 -21.41 0.09 -19.25
CA HIS A 471 -20.56 -0.96 -18.66
C HIS A 471 -19.19 -1.23 -19.33
N ALA A 472 -18.72 -0.41 -20.29
CA ALA A 472 -17.54 -0.68 -21.14
C ALA A 472 -16.31 -1.20 -20.37
N PHE A 473 -15.99 -0.57 -19.24
CA PHE A 473 -14.86 -0.88 -18.35
C PHE A 473 -15.31 -1.21 -16.91
N GLN A 474 -16.59 -1.53 -16.69
CA GLN A 474 -17.09 -1.91 -15.37
C GLN A 474 -16.28 -3.08 -14.78
N ASN A 475 -15.89 -2.96 -13.51
CA ASN A 475 -15.07 -3.92 -12.74
C ASN A 475 -13.64 -4.12 -13.29
N CYS A 476 -13.10 -3.18 -14.08
CA CYS A 476 -11.67 -3.16 -14.42
C CYS A 476 -10.85 -2.64 -13.24
N GLY A 477 -10.75 -3.42 -12.17
CA GLY A 477 -10.12 -3.02 -10.90
C GLY A 477 -8.63 -2.70 -10.98
N GLY A 478 -7.93 -3.25 -11.98
CA GLY A 478 -6.52 -2.95 -12.24
C GLY A 478 -6.28 -1.63 -12.98
N LEU A 479 -7.31 -1.01 -13.57
CA LEU A 479 -7.17 0.12 -14.48
C LEU A 479 -6.69 1.35 -13.71
N ILE A 480 -5.44 1.75 -13.90
CA ILE A 480 -4.80 2.81 -13.11
C ILE A 480 -5.11 4.19 -13.69
N SER A 481 -5.13 4.28 -15.01
CA SER A 481 -5.31 5.53 -15.75
C SER A 481 -6.05 5.32 -17.06
N VAL A 482 -6.80 6.33 -17.47
CA VAL A 482 -7.43 6.44 -18.79
C VAL A 482 -6.95 7.71 -19.47
N THR A 483 -6.38 7.58 -20.66
CA THR A 483 -5.83 8.72 -21.42
C THR A 483 -6.58 8.93 -22.73
N PHE A 484 -6.85 10.21 -23.04
CA PHE A 484 -7.44 10.62 -24.31
C PHE A 484 -6.48 11.54 -25.07
N PRO A 485 -6.38 11.42 -26.42
CA PRO A 485 -5.66 12.38 -27.25
C PRO A 485 -6.18 13.82 -27.07
N ALA A 486 -5.33 14.82 -27.32
CA ALA A 486 -5.70 16.23 -27.19
C ALA A 486 -6.84 16.66 -28.13
N ASP A 487 -6.97 16.00 -29.28
CA ASP A 487 -8.01 16.18 -30.29
C ASP A 487 -9.17 15.17 -30.17
N ALA A 488 -9.29 14.47 -29.03
CA ALA A 488 -10.33 13.46 -28.82
C ALA A 488 -11.75 14.02 -29.01
N GLN A 489 -12.57 13.28 -29.77
CA GLN A 489 -13.94 13.64 -30.12
C GLN A 489 -15.00 13.12 -29.14
N LEU A 490 -14.58 12.60 -27.98
CA LEU A 490 -15.46 11.95 -27.01
C LEU A 490 -16.57 12.91 -26.54
N LYS A 491 -17.82 12.47 -26.67
CA LYS A 491 -19.03 13.19 -26.27
C LYS A 491 -19.73 12.56 -25.08
N THR A 492 -19.69 11.24 -24.98
CA THR A 492 -20.51 10.50 -24.01
C THR A 492 -19.69 9.42 -23.32
N ILE A 493 -19.77 9.41 -21.99
CA ILE A 493 -19.45 8.27 -21.13
C ILE A 493 -20.79 7.74 -20.62
N GLY A 494 -21.11 6.50 -20.94
CA GLY A 494 -22.39 5.86 -20.62
C GLY A 494 -22.52 5.44 -19.17
N ASP A 495 -23.67 4.87 -18.84
CA ASP A 495 -23.99 4.41 -17.50
C ASP A 495 -23.03 3.29 -17.06
N ASP A 496 -22.58 3.34 -15.80
CA ASP A 496 -21.66 2.35 -15.21
C ASP A 496 -20.36 2.10 -16.00
N ALA A 497 -19.98 2.99 -16.92
CA ALA A 497 -18.90 2.76 -17.89
C ALA A 497 -17.56 2.39 -17.24
N PHE A 498 -17.23 2.98 -16.09
CA PHE A 498 -16.03 2.72 -15.29
C PHE A 498 -16.39 2.34 -13.84
N ALA A 499 -17.62 1.92 -13.57
CA ALA A 499 -18.02 1.56 -12.21
C ALA A 499 -17.14 0.43 -11.64
N SER A 500 -16.76 0.54 -10.38
CA SER A 500 -15.88 -0.38 -9.65
C SER A 500 -14.47 -0.51 -10.24
N CYS A 501 -13.97 0.48 -10.99
CA CYS A 501 -12.55 0.60 -11.32
C CYS A 501 -11.75 1.12 -10.11
N ALA A 502 -11.54 0.27 -9.11
CA ALA A 502 -10.94 0.67 -7.83
C ALA A 502 -9.49 1.18 -7.95
N GLY A 503 -8.72 0.72 -8.93
CA GLY A 503 -7.36 1.19 -9.21
C GLY A 503 -7.28 2.55 -9.92
N LEU A 504 -8.39 3.07 -10.44
CA LEU A 504 -8.37 4.28 -11.28
C LEU A 504 -8.10 5.51 -10.42
N THR A 505 -6.93 6.11 -10.59
CA THR A 505 -6.46 7.19 -9.68
C THR A 505 -6.79 8.59 -10.15
N SER A 506 -6.88 8.78 -11.47
CA SER A 506 -7.22 10.05 -12.09
C SER A 506 -7.83 9.84 -13.48
N VAL A 507 -8.68 10.78 -13.91
CA VAL A 507 -9.22 10.83 -15.26
C VAL A 507 -9.16 12.27 -15.77
N SER A 508 -8.52 12.45 -16.93
CA SER A 508 -8.48 13.74 -17.64
C SER A 508 -9.51 13.73 -18.75
N PHE A 509 -10.65 14.39 -18.55
CA PHE A 509 -11.70 14.43 -19.56
C PHE A 509 -11.35 15.36 -20.74
N PRO A 510 -11.65 14.96 -21.99
CA PRO A 510 -11.42 15.83 -23.14
C PRO A 510 -12.41 17.01 -23.14
N LYS A 511 -11.96 18.14 -23.69
CA LYS A 511 -12.73 19.42 -23.70
C LYS A 511 -14.10 19.34 -24.36
N GLY A 512 -14.32 18.34 -25.21
CA GLY A 512 -15.55 18.14 -25.97
C GLY A 512 -16.59 17.24 -25.30
N LEU A 513 -16.32 16.71 -24.11
CA LEU A 513 -17.22 15.80 -23.37
C LEU A 513 -18.51 16.52 -22.96
N GLN A 514 -19.65 15.89 -23.20
CA GLN A 514 -20.99 16.46 -22.96
C GLN A 514 -21.76 15.72 -21.87
N THR A 515 -21.57 14.40 -21.76
CA THR A 515 -22.36 13.56 -20.85
C THR A 515 -21.48 12.57 -20.08
N ILE A 516 -21.67 12.52 -18.77
CA ILE A 516 -21.26 11.43 -17.87
C ILE A 516 -22.53 10.74 -17.39
N GLY A 517 -22.65 9.44 -17.64
CA GLY A 517 -23.83 8.64 -17.33
C GLY A 517 -24.03 8.36 -15.84
N LYS A 518 -25.17 7.72 -15.53
CA LYS A 518 -25.52 7.25 -14.19
C LYS A 518 -24.46 6.27 -13.69
N SER A 519 -24.00 6.43 -12.45
CA SER A 519 -23.01 5.53 -11.84
C SER A 519 -21.69 5.36 -12.63
N ALA A 520 -21.39 6.24 -13.60
CA ALA A 520 -20.31 6.01 -14.56
C ALA A 520 -18.93 5.76 -13.92
N PHE A 521 -18.66 6.34 -12.75
CA PHE A 521 -17.44 6.16 -11.95
C PHE A 521 -17.75 5.70 -10.51
N ALA A 522 -18.92 5.10 -10.28
CA ALA A 522 -19.30 4.65 -8.94
C ALA A 522 -18.28 3.64 -8.40
N SER A 523 -17.93 3.74 -7.11
CA SER A 523 -16.97 2.86 -6.41
C SER A 523 -15.55 2.86 -6.99
N CYS A 524 -15.14 3.92 -7.68
CA CYS A 524 -13.75 4.15 -8.07
C CYS A 524 -12.93 4.67 -6.87
N ALA A 525 -12.61 3.77 -5.93
CA ALA A 525 -11.96 4.12 -4.66
C ALA A 525 -10.59 4.81 -4.80
N GLY A 526 -9.87 4.56 -5.90
CA GLY A 526 -8.57 5.19 -6.18
C GLY A 526 -8.67 6.65 -6.66
N LEU A 527 -9.83 7.12 -7.14
CA LEU A 527 -9.97 8.46 -7.72
C LEU A 527 -9.78 9.52 -6.63
N THR A 528 -8.75 10.36 -6.79
CA THR A 528 -8.44 11.42 -5.81
C THR A 528 -8.98 12.78 -6.23
N ASN A 529 -8.92 13.10 -7.53
CA ASN A 529 -9.34 14.38 -8.08
C ASN A 529 -10.02 14.17 -9.43
N VAL A 530 -11.05 14.98 -9.71
CA VAL A 530 -11.80 14.94 -10.97
C VAL A 530 -11.94 16.36 -11.54
N SER A 531 -11.41 16.58 -12.75
CA SER A 531 -11.51 17.86 -13.46
C SER A 531 -12.54 17.78 -14.58
N LEU A 532 -13.63 18.54 -14.46
CA LEU A 532 -14.76 18.54 -15.39
C LEU A 532 -14.62 19.65 -16.46
N PRO A 533 -14.82 19.33 -17.76
CA PRO A 533 -14.54 20.25 -18.86
C PRO A 533 -15.67 21.28 -19.11
N GLU A 534 -15.35 22.35 -19.86
CA GLU A 534 -16.27 23.43 -20.24
C GLU A 534 -17.57 22.94 -20.89
N SER A 535 -17.50 21.95 -21.81
CA SER A 535 -18.67 21.52 -22.58
C SER A 535 -19.61 20.55 -21.87
N LEU A 536 -19.31 20.17 -20.62
CA LEU A 536 -20.09 19.16 -19.90
C LEU A 536 -21.50 19.69 -19.58
N GLN A 537 -22.51 18.93 -19.98
CA GLN A 537 -23.93 19.29 -19.87
C GLN A 537 -24.65 18.45 -18.81
N THR A 538 -24.33 17.16 -18.75
CA THR A 538 -25.04 16.20 -17.90
C THR A 538 -24.08 15.34 -17.11
N ILE A 539 -24.37 15.20 -15.82
CA ILE A 539 -23.81 14.18 -14.92
C ILE A 539 -25.00 13.40 -14.41
N GLY A 540 -25.02 12.10 -14.67
CA GLY A 540 -26.07 11.20 -14.22
C GLY A 540 -26.00 10.95 -12.71
N ASP A 541 -27.11 10.47 -12.17
CA ASP A 541 -27.23 10.20 -10.73
C ASP A 541 -26.12 9.24 -10.28
N ASN A 542 -25.57 9.47 -9.09
CA ASN A 542 -24.55 8.61 -8.49
C ASN A 542 -23.28 8.41 -9.33
N ALA A 543 -23.01 9.27 -10.32
CA ALA A 543 -21.85 9.12 -11.20
C ALA A 543 -20.51 8.94 -10.47
N PHE A 544 -20.35 9.51 -9.27
CA PHE A 544 -19.16 9.37 -8.41
C PHE A 544 -19.48 8.81 -7.02
N PHE A 545 -20.58 8.06 -6.91
CA PHE A 545 -21.01 7.42 -5.67
C PHE A 545 -19.91 6.51 -5.10
N SER A 546 -19.68 6.53 -3.79
CA SER A 546 -18.68 5.68 -3.11
C SER A 546 -17.24 5.77 -3.66
N CYS A 547 -16.87 6.90 -4.28
CA CYS A 547 -15.46 7.22 -4.57
C CYS A 547 -14.75 7.65 -3.27
N THR A 548 -14.38 6.67 -2.44
CA THR A 548 -13.88 6.92 -1.07
C THR A 548 -12.53 7.63 -0.99
N GLY A 549 -11.74 7.63 -2.06
CA GLY A 549 -10.48 8.40 -2.17
C GLY A 549 -10.65 9.82 -2.68
N LEU A 550 -11.87 10.24 -3.06
CA LEU A 550 -12.08 11.52 -3.75
C LEU A 550 -12.00 12.70 -2.78
N GLU A 551 -11.05 13.59 -3.03
CA GLU A 551 -10.75 14.76 -2.19
C GLU A 551 -11.36 16.05 -2.74
N ALA A 552 -11.41 16.20 -4.07
CA ALA A 552 -11.92 17.41 -4.71
C ALA A 552 -12.43 17.20 -6.14
N PHE A 553 -13.41 18.03 -6.50
CA PHE A 553 -13.79 18.32 -7.89
C PHE A 553 -13.21 19.66 -8.33
N GLU A 554 -12.74 19.71 -9.57
CA GLU A 554 -12.45 20.93 -10.31
C GLU A 554 -13.42 21.04 -11.49
N VAL A 555 -13.85 22.26 -11.80
CA VAL A 555 -14.75 22.53 -12.93
C VAL A 555 -14.19 23.70 -13.70
N ASP A 556 -14.11 23.57 -15.02
CA ASP A 556 -13.74 24.69 -15.89
C ASP A 556 -14.61 25.92 -15.60
N THR A 557 -13.98 27.09 -15.42
CA THR A 557 -14.66 28.34 -15.03
C THR A 557 -15.72 28.79 -16.04
N ASN A 558 -15.65 28.31 -17.28
CA ASN A 558 -16.61 28.63 -18.34
C ASN A 558 -17.74 27.60 -18.45
N ASN A 559 -17.76 26.54 -17.64
CA ASN A 559 -18.86 25.58 -17.66
C ASN A 559 -20.19 26.27 -17.22
N PRO A 560 -21.25 26.24 -18.05
CA PRO A 560 -22.49 26.94 -17.73
C PRO A 560 -23.41 26.17 -16.77
N ASN A 561 -23.19 24.86 -16.58
CA ASN A 561 -24.09 23.97 -15.85
C ASN A 561 -23.57 23.55 -14.48
N PHE A 562 -22.24 23.47 -14.33
CA PHE A 562 -21.59 23.00 -13.12
C PHE A 562 -20.58 24.01 -12.60
N SER A 563 -20.31 23.95 -11.30
CA SER A 563 -19.26 24.73 -10.67
C SER A 563 -18.68 23.95 -9.49
N SER A 564 -17.42 24.22 -9.16
CA SER A 564 -16.83 23.76 -7.91
C SER A 564 -16.56 24.93 -6.97
N LYS A 565 -16.80 24.73 -5.68
CA LYS A 565 -16.42 25.66 -4.60
C LYS A 565 -15.85 24.83 -3.46
N ASP A 566 -14.61 25.14 -3.06
CA ASP A 566 -13.85 24.39 -2.06
C ASP A 566 -13.78 22.88 -2.34
N GLY A 567 -13.71 22.48 -3.62
CA GLY A 567 -13.65 21.09 -4.05
C GLY A 567 -15.00 20.36 -4.07
N VAL A 568 -16.10 21.00 -3.71
CA VAL A 568 -17.46 20.42 -3.73
C VAL A 568 -18.15 20.75 -5.05
N LEU A 569 -18.88 19.77 -5.62
CA LEU A 569 -19.52 19.90 -6.93
C LEU A 569 -20.96 20.43 -6.81
N TYR A 570 -21.28 21.43 -7.62
CA TYR A 570 -22.61 22.04 -7.69
C TYR A 570 -23.16 22.06 -9.11
N LYS A 571 -24.48 21.97 -9.24
CA LYS A 571 -25.25 22.14 -10.47
C LYS A 571 -26.04 23.45 -10.42
N ALA A 572 -26.01 24.23 -11.51
CA ALA A 572 -26.65 25.54 -11.66
C ALA A 572 -26.36 26.53 -10.52
N LYS A 573 -25.26 26.32 -9.78
CA LYS A 573 -24.88 27.04 -8.55
C LYS A 573 -25.87 26.97 -7.38
N SER A 574 -27.00 26.27 -7.51
CA SER A 574 -28.06 26.20 -6.49
C SER A 574 -28.33 24.80 -5.96
N THR A 575 -27.75 23.76 -6.57
CA THR A 575 -27.86 22.38 -6.11
C THR A 575 -26.48 21.83 -5.79
N LEU A 576 -26.24 21.41 -4.54
CA LEU A 576 -25.04 20.66 -4.19
C LEU A 576 -25.21 19.22 -4.68
N LEU A 577 -24.38 18.81 -5.64
CA LEU A 577 -24.52 17.54 -6.35
C LEU A 577 -23.68 16.44 -5.70
N GLN A 578 -22.43 16.72 -5.32
CA GLN A 578 -21.55 15.74 -4.70
C GLN A 578 -20.52 16.40 -3.79
N TYR A 579 -20.45 15.92 -2.55
CA TYR A 579 -19.39 16.16 -1.58
C TYR A 579 -18.32 15.05 -1.71
N PRO A 580 -17.02 15.39 -1.81
CA PRO A 580 -15.95 14.39 -1.86
C PRO A 580 -15.75 13.71 -0.49
N ILE A 581 -15.80 12.37 -0.45
CA ILE A 581 -15.77 11.60 0.81
C ILE A 581 -14.44 11.78 1.56
N ALA A 582 -13.30 11.83 0.86
CA ALA A 582 -11.98 12.01 1.46
C ALA A 582 -11.62 13.48 1.73
N LYS A 583 -12.54 14.43 1.47
CA LYS A 583 -12.29 15.85 1.74
C LYS A 583 -11.97 16.06 3.22
N SER A 584 -10.84 16.70 3.49
CA SER A 584 -10.40 17.03 4.84
C SER A 584 -11.36 17.99 5.57
N GLY A 585 -11.51 17.77 6.88
CA GLY A 585 -12.37 18.55 7.77
C GLY A 585 -13.50 17.70 8.34
N THR A 586 -13.97 18.10 9.53
CA THR A 586 -15.06 17.41 10.25
C THR A 586 -16.37 18.18 10.23
N ALA A 587 -16.40 19.36 9.60
CA ALA A 587 -17.56 20.24 9.53
C ALA A 587 -17.64 20.88 8.13
N PHE A 588 -18.86 21.09 7.65
CA PHE A 588 -19.09 21.74 6.36
C PHE A 588 -20.22 22.78 6.44
N THR A 589 -19.99 23.96 5.87
CA THR A 589 -21.01 25.00 5.71
C THR A 589 -21.44 25.04 4.26
N VAL A 590 -22.70 24.68 4.02
CA VAL A 590 -23.30 24.73 2.68
C VAL A 590 -23.49 26.22 2.28
N PRO A 591 -23.06 26.65 1.09
CA PRO A 591 -23.14 28.05 0.66
C PRO A 591 -24.58 28.62 0.61
N ASP A 592 -24.71 29.92 0.88
CA ASP A 592 -25.99 30.67 0.94
C ASP A 592 -26.84 30.61 -0.32
N GLU A 593 -26.27 30.27 -1.48
CA GLU A 593 -27.01 30.18 -2.74
C GLU A 593 -27.69 28.82 -2.96
N VAL A 594 -27.36 27.82 -2.13
CA VAL A 594 -27.85 26.44 -2.30
C VAL A 594 -29.30 26.32 -1.85
N SER A 595 -30.18 25.93 -2.75
CA SER A 595 -31.60 25.66 -2.48
C SER A 595 -31.93 24.17 -2.41
N ALA A 596 -31.04 23.30 -2.86
CA ALA A 596 -31.24 21.85 -2.87
C ALA A 596 -29.95 21.08 -2.59
N ILE A 597 -30.04 19.99 -1.82
CA ILE A 597 -29.02 18.94 -1.74
C ILE A 597 -29.47 17.78 -2.62
N GLY A 598 -28.63 17.34 -3.55
CA GLY A 598 -28.91 16.22 -4.44
C GLY A 598 -28.91 14.86 -3.75
N ASP A 599 -29.37 13.85 -4.47
CA ASP A 599 -29.40 12.47 -3.99
C ASP A 599 -27.97 11.97 -3.73
N SER A 600 -27.79 11.23 -2.64
CA SER A 600 -26.49 10.68 -2.18
C SER A 600 -25.34 11.69 -2.09
N ALA A 601 -25.62 13.00 -2.07
CA ALA A 601 -24.60 14.03 -2.23
C ALA A 601 -23.51 14.02 -1.13
N PHE A 602 -23.86 13.60 0.10
CA PHE A 602 -22.97 13.47 1.26
C PHE A 602 -22.88 12.02 1.77
N GLU A 603 -23.37 11.04 1.01
CA GLU A 603 -23.43 9.67 1.49
C GLU A 603 -22.05 9.14 1.92
N SER A 604 -22.01 8.49 3.09
CA SER A 604 -20.81 7.96 3.73
C SER A 604 -19.71 8.99 4.03
N CYS A 605 -20.04 10.29 4.12
CA CYS A 605 -19.06 11.30 4.51
C CYS A 605 -18.71 11.24 6.01
N GLY A 606 -17.46 11.60 6.35
CA GLY A 606 -16.96 11.67 7.73
C GLY A 606 -17.26 12.99 8.46
N LEU A 607 -18.36 13.67 8.11
CA LEU A 607 -18.72 14.95 8.72
C LEU A 607 -19.38 14.72 10.10
N THR A 608 -18.91 15.47 11.10
CA THR A 608 -19.51 15.52 12.44
C THR A 608 -20.63 16.55 12.55
N SER A 609 -20.61 17.57 11.69
CA SER A 609 -21.63 18.62 11.61
C SER A 609 -21.75 19.21 10.21
N VAL A 610 -22.97 19.64 9.87
CA VAL A 610 -23.27 20.37 8.63
C VAL A 610 -24.14 21.58 8.95
N SER A 611 -23.79 22.74 8.38
CA SER A 611 -24.56 23.97 8.48
C SER A 611 -25.29 24.24 7.17
N PHE A 612 -26.62 24.35 7.23
CA PHE A 612 -27.47 24.62 6.07
C PHE A 612 -27.84 26.12 5.96
N PRO A 613 -27.96 26.66 4.73
CA PRO A 613 -28.37 28.03 4.50
C PRO A 613 -29.90 28.19 4.57
N GLU A 614 -30.38 29.40 4.85
CA GLU A 614 -31.82 29.73 4.86
C GLU A 614 -32.51 29.55 3.49
N SER A 615 -31.74 29.48 2.41
CA SER A 615 -32.24 29.21 1.06
C SER A 615 -32.63 27.76 0.82
N LEU A 616 -32.20 26.81 1.66
CA LEU A 616 -32.41 25.38 1.43
C LEU A 616 -33.90 25.02 1.49
N ARG A 617 -34.38 24.28 0.49
CA ARG A 617 -35.77 23.84 0.35
C ARG A 617 -35.90 22.32 0.31
N THR A 618 -34.95 21.61 -0.29
CA THR A 618 -35.05 20.17 -0.51
C THR A 618 -33.75 19.45 -0.16
N ILE A 619 -33.86 18.34 0.55
CA ILE A 619 -32.78 17.36 0.74
C ILE A 619 -33.19 16.10 -0.02
N GLY A 620 -32.33 15.64 -0.94
CA GLY A 620 -32.58 14.49 -1.80
C GLY A 620 -32.57 13.13 -1.09
N ASP A 621 -32.82 12.08 -1.87
CA ASP A 621 -32.85 10.71 -1.40
C ASP A 621 -31.43 10.24 -1.03
N SER A 622 -31.29 9.53 0.10
CA SER A 622 -29.99 9.06 0.63
C SER A 622 -28.92 10.15 0.80
N ALA A 623 -29.29 11.43 0.78
CA ALA A 623 -28.33 12.55 0.70
C ALA A 623 -27.21 12.50 1.75
N PHE A 624 -27.50 12.06 2.97
CA PHE A 624 -26.57 11.88 4.09
C PHE A 624 -26.57 10.44 4.62
N ALA A 625 -26.98 9.46 3.80
CA ALA A 625 -26.99 8.06 4.24
C ALA A 625 -25.59 7.63 4.73
N SER A 626 -25.54 6.79 5.76
CA SER A 626 -24.30 6.24 6.33
C SER A 626 -23.27 7.28 6.83
N CYS A 627 -23.68 8.53 7.11
CA CYS A 627 -22.81 9.52 7.77
C CYS A 627 -22.69 9.21 9.27
N GLY A 628 -21.87 8.22 9.62
CA GLY A 628 -21.81 7.64 10.97
C GLY A 628 -21.37 8.60 12.06
N ASP A 629 -20.63 9.66 11.72
CA ASP A 629 -20.08 10.64 12.67
C ASP A 629 -21.00 11.86 12.89
N LEU A 630 -22.06 12.01 12.10
CA LEU A 630 -22.96 13.16 12.18
C LEU A 630 -23.81 13.07 13.45
N THR A 631 -23.65 14.03 14.36
CA THR A 631 -24.29 13.98 15.69
C THR A 631 -25.59 14.77 15.79
N GLY A 632 -25.71 15.83 15.00
CA GLY A 632 -26.87 16.71 15.01
C GLY A 632 -26.99 17.56 13.75
N VAL A 633 -28.23 17.92 13.40
CA VAL A 633 -28.53 18.69 12.19
C VAL A 633 -29.54 19.80 12.50
N SER A 634 -29.26 21.01 12.02
CA SER A 634 -30.17 22.15 12.08
C SER A 634 -30.76 22.44 10.71
N PHE A 635 -32.08 22.34 10.59
CA PHE A 635 -32.85 22.55 9.37
C PHE A 635 -33.45 23.97 9.34
N PRO A 636 -33.29 24.71 8.23
CA PRO A 636 -33.75 26.10 8.12
C PRO A 636 -35.27 26.22 8.04
N GLU A 637 -35.79 27.44 8.25
CA GLU A 637 -37.23 27.72 8.35
C GLU A 637 -38.00 27.28 7.10
N GLY A 638 -37.41 27.51 5.93
CA GLY A 638 -38.04 27.27 4.63
C GLY A 638 -37.93 25.84 4.10
N LEU A 639 -37.40 24.87 4.86
CA LEU A 639 -37.22 23.49 4.38
C LEU A 639 -38.57 22.83 4.08
N GLN A 640 -38.71 22.26 2.89
CA GLN A 640 -39.96 21.67 2.40
C GLN A 640 -39.94 20.15 2.43
N THR A 641 -38.83 19.54 1.98
CA THR A 641 -38.74 18.08 1.84
C THR A 641 -37.41 17.52 2.32
N ILE A 642 -37.49 16.33 2.92
CA ILE A 642 -36.37 15.43 3.22
C ILE A 642 -36.66 14.11 2.49
N GLY A 643 -35.76 13.67 1.62
CA GLY A 643 -35.94 12.51 0.76
C GLY A 643 -36.00 11.17 1.50
N GLU A 644 -36.30 10.11 0.74
CA GLU A 644 -36.25 8.73 1.20
C GLU A 644 -34.83 8.38 1.66
N SER A 645 -34.71 7.71 2.82
CA SER A 645 -33.42 7.29 3.39
C SER A 645 -32.38 8.40 3.60
N ALA A 646 -32.76 9.68 3.57
CA ALA A 646 -31.85 10.82 3.53
C ALA A 646 -30.78 10.83 4.64
N PHE A 647 -31.07 10.36 5.85
CA PHE A 647 -30.16 10.23 7.00
C PHE A 647 -30.13 8.79 7.54
N CYS A 648 -30.48 7.81 6.71
CA CYS A 648 -30.46 6.41 7.09
C CYS A 648 -29.03 5.99 7.50
N TYR A 649 -28.89 5.16 8.54
CA TYR A 649 -27.59 4.73 9.10
C TYR A 649 -26.68 5.86 9.63
N CYS A 650 -27.21 7.05 9.92
CA CYS A 650 -26.49 8.06 10.70
C CYS A 650 -26.48 7.68 12.19
N VAL A 651 -25.69 6.68 12.56
CA VAL A 651 -25.78 6.00 13.87
C VAL A 651 -25.49 6.90 15.08
N SER A 652 -24.77 8.01 14.90
CA SER A 652 -24.49 9.00 15.96
C SER A 652 -25.51 10.14 16.03
N LEU A 653 -26.45 10.21 15.08
CA LEU A 653 -27.40 11.30 14.96
C LEU A 653 -28.44 11.20 16.07
N SER A 654 -28.35 12.15 17.02
CA SER A 654 -29.19 12.17 18.24
C SER A 654 -29.90 13.52 18.42
N TYR A 655 -29.72 14.45 17.49
CA TYR A 655 -30.27 15.80 17.58
C TYR A 655 -30.76 16.33 16.24
N LEU A 656 -32.00 16.79 16.19
CA LEU A 656 -32.59 17.48 15.04
C LEU A 656 -33.20 18.80 15.51
N LEU A 657 -32.75 19.92 14.94
CA LEU A 657 -33.35 21.23 15.16
C LEU A 657 -34.10 21.64 13.90
N PHE A 658 -35.39 21.93 14.01
CA PHE A 658 -36.16 22.54 12.94
C PHE A 658 -36.45 23.99 13.30
N LEU A 659 -36.11 24.92 12.41
CA LEU A 659 -36.36 26.35 12.61
C LEU A 659 -37.74 26.80 12.08
N GLY A 660 -38.44 25.95 11.33
CA GLY A 660 -39.74 26.25 10.72
C GLY A 660 -40.93 25.92 11.62
N ASP A 661 -42.02 26.68 11.47
CA ASP A 661 -43.30 26.45 12.18
C ASP A 661 -44.09 25.24 11.64
N THR A 662 -43.73 24.75 10.46
CA THR A 662 -44.34 23.58 9.81
C THR A 662 -43.29 22.51 9.55
N PRO A 663 -43.51 21.26 9.98
CA PRO A 663 -42.58 20.18 9.67
C PRO A 663 -42.51 19.92 8.17
N PRO A 664 -41.33 19.59 7.64
CA PRO A 664 -41.17 19.22 6.23
C PRO A 664 -41.86 17.88 5.94
N ILE A 665 -42.09 17.62 4.65
CA ILE A 665 -42.46 16.29 4.16
C ILE A 665 -41.21 15.42 4.25
N VAL A 666 -41.32 14.29 4.96
CA VAL A 666 -40.21 13.37 5.18
C VAL A 666 -40.50 12.07 4.44
N GLY A 667 -39.56 11.66 3.59
CA GLY A 667 -39.61 10.42 2.83
C GLY A 667 -39.51 9.18 3.71
N SER A 668 -39.85 8.03 3.15
CA SER A 668 -39.74 6.73 3.83
C SER A 668 -38.32 6.51 4.35
N TYR A 669 -38.17 5.92 5.53
CA TYR A 669 -36.87 5.53 6.10
C TYR A 669 -35.84 6.67 6.24
N ALA A 670 -36.25 7.94 6.13
CA ALA A 670 -35.34 9.08 6.13
C ALA A 670 -34.41 9.11 7.34
N PHE A 671 -34.82 8.58 8.48
CA PHE A 671 -34.02 8.50 9.69
C PHE A 671 -33.96 7.07 10.26
N ASP A 672 -33.99 6.05 9.41
CA ASP A 672 -33.85 4.67 9.86
C ASP A 672 -32.43 4.39 10.37
N ASN A 673 -32.28 3.56 11.41
CA ASN A 673 -31.00 3.22 12.03
C ASN A 673 -30.15 4.43 12.51
N VAL A 674 -30.80 5.49 12.99
CA VAL A 674 -30.13 6.57 13.75
C VAL A 674 -29.95 6.20 15.23
N ALA A 675 -29.42 7.11 16.06
CA ALA A 675 -29.25 6.86 17.49
C ALA A 675 -30.56 6.41 18.17
N PRO A 676 -30.52 5.44 19.12
CA PRO A 676 -31.72 4.85 19.71
C PRO A 676 -32.53 5.83 20.58
N ALA A 677 -31.92 6.94 20.99
CA ALA A 677 -32.56 8.03 21.71
C ALA A 677 -31.99 9.37 21.21
N GLY A 678 -32.86 10.37 21.18
CA GLY A 678 -32.52 11.69 20.66
C GLY A 678 -33.60 12.73 20.92
N VAL A 679 -33.31 13.96 20.50
CA VAL A 679 -34.20 15.12 20.71
C VAL A 679 -34.51 15.77 19.37
N ILE A 680 -35.80 15.98 19.12
CA ILE A 680 -36.30 16.86 18.05
C ILE A 680 -36.68 18.18 18.70
N CYS A 681 -35.93 19.23 18.40
CA CYS A 681 -36.23 20.60 18.78
C CYS A 681 -37.02 21.32 17.67
N TYR A 682 -38.07 22.06 18.06
CA TYR A 682 -38.91 22.84 17.14
C TYR A 682 -39.35 24.17 17.79
N PRO A 683 -39.77 25.18 17.00
CA PRO A 683 -40.08 26.51 17.52
C PRO A 683 -41.31 26.49 18.42
N ALA A 684 -41.32 27.32 19.48
CA ALA A 684 -42.51 27.47 20.32
C ALA A 684 -43.74 27.93 19.52
N GLY A 685 -44.88 27.27 19.74
CA GLY A 685 -46.14 27.58 19.04
C GLY A 685 -46.32 26.83 17.71
N ALA A 686 -45.31 26.08 17.26
CA ALA A 686 -45.40 25.24 16.07
C ALA A 686 -46.24 23.98 16.32
N ASN A 687 -47.57 24.16 16.36
CA ASN A 687 -48.56 23.13 16.74
C ASN A 687 -48.62 21.90 15.81
N ARG A 688 -47.85 21.90 14.72
CA ARG A 688 -47.79 20.79 13.75
C ARG A 688 -46.74 19.74 14.10
N TYR A 689 -45.77 20.08 14.96
CA TYR A 689 -44.83 19.11 15.53
C TYR A 689 -45.53 18.31 16.62
N THR A 690 -46.00 17.13 16.27
CA THR A 690 -46.85 16.29 17.12
C THR A 690 -46.31 14.86 17.19
N ASP A 691 -46.68 14.10 18.22
CA ASP A 691 -46.31 12.67 18.31
C ASP A 691 -46.74 11.85 17.08
N PRO A 692 -47.94 12.04 16.48
CA PRO A 692 -48.27 11.41 15.21
C PRO A 692 -47.29 11.72 14.07
N TRP A 693 -46.82 12.97 13.94
CA TRP A 693 -45.80 13.32 12.95
C TRP A 693 -44.46 12.65 13.28
N LYS A 694 -43.99 12.72 14.53
CA LYS A 694 -42.77 12.05 14.99
C LYS A 694 -42.82 10.54 14.71
N ASN A 695 -43.96 9.90 14.99
CA ASN A 695 -44.15 8.47 14.75
C ASN A 695 -44.18 8.14 13.25
N SER A 696 -44.61 9.08 12.40
CA SER A 696 -44.61 8.90 10.95
C SER A 696 -43.20 8.90 10.34
N ILE A 697 -42.21 9.50 11.00
CA ILE A 697 -40.81 9.54 10.55
C ILE A 697 -39.93 8.45 11.18
N ASN A 698 -40.52 7.58 12.02
CA ASN A 698 -39.97 6.31 12.51
C ASN A 698 -38.58 6.35 13.18
N LEU A 699 -38.29 7.39 13.98
CA LEU A 699 -37.02 7.57 14.71
C LEU A 699 -36.78 6.60 15.89
N GLY A 700 -37.76 5.76 16.23
CA GLY A 700 -37.72 4.90 17.42
C GLY A 700 -38.32 5.55 18.68
N SER A 701 -38.68 4.72 19.68
CA SER A 701 -39.44 5.18 20.86
C SER A 701 -38.63 6.02 21.86
N GLY A 702 -37.30 6.04 21.74
CA GLY A 702 -36.41 6.85 22.59
C GLY A 702 -36.31 8.33 22.19
N TRP A 703 -36.97 8.75 21.10
CA TRP A 703 -36.95 10.13 20.63
C TRP A 703 -38.07 10.99 21.25
N MET A 704 -37.68 12.15 21.76
CA MET A 704 -38.60 13.12 22.35
C MET A 704 -38.78 14.36 21.49
N LEU A 705 -39.99 14.90 21.50
CA LEU A 705 -40.32 16.22 20.97
C LEU A 705 -40.13 17.25 22.08
N GLN A 706 -39.33 18.27 21.79
CA GLN A 706 -39.02 19.35 22.72
C GLN A 706 -39.20 20.69 21.99
N SER A 707 -39.91 21.63 22.60
CA SER A 707 -39.83 23.01 22.12
C SER A 707 -38.43 23.54 22.41
N ASP A 708 -37.83 24.23 21.44
CA ASP A 708 -36.54 24.91 21.59
C ASP A 708 -36.60 26.11 22.56
N THR A 709 -37.81 26.47 22.99
CA THR A 709 -38.12 27.60 23.84
C THR A 709 -38.62 27.13 25.20
N LEU A 710 -37.87 27.44 26.26
CA LEU A 710 -38.35 27.30 27.62
C LEU A 710 -39.19 28.54 28.00
N THR A 711 -40.49 28.36 28.13
CA THR A 711 -41.38 29.44 28.61
C THR A 711 -41.43 29.44 30.13
N VAL A 712 -41.02 30.55 30.74
CA VAL A 712 -41.02 30.78 32.19
C VAL A 712 -42.10 31.81 32.51
N SER A 713 -43.14 31.40 33.24
CA SER A 713 -44.28 32.26 33.61
C SER A 713 -44.20 32.71 35.06
N PHE A 714 -44.49 34.00 35.30
CA PHE A 714 -44.49 34.61 36.62
C PHE A 714 -45.89 34.92 37.18
N ASP A 715 -46.96 34.34 36.61
CA ASP A 715 -48.35 34.72 36.96
C ASP A 715 -48.98 33.94 38.14
N SER A 716 -48.29 32.98 38.76
CA SER A 716 -48.94 31.99 39.66
C SER A 716 -48.42 31.87 41.10
N ASN A 717 -47.40 32.62 41.53
CA ASN A 717 -46.82 32.45 42.87
C ASN A 717 -47.27 33.51 43.88
N GLY A 718 -48.57 33.56 44.20
CA GLY A 718 -49.14 33.93 45.52
C GLY A 718 -48.65 35.18 46.28
N SER A 719 -47.80 36.02 45.70
CA SER A 719 -47.23 37.22 46.31
C SER A 719 -47.48 38.36 45.35
N GLY A 720 -48.37 39.28 45.73
CA GLY A 720 -48.68 40.48 44.97
C GLY A 720 -47.54 41.50 44.98
N GLY A 721 -46.31 41.07 44.64
CA GLY A 721 -45.13 41.90 44.54
C GLY A 721 -44.87 42.34 43.11
N THR A 722 -44.49 43.60 42.92
CA THR A 722 -44.14 44.20 41.62
C THR A 722 -42.75 43.78 41.09
N ASN A 723 -41.98 43.02 41.87
CA ASN A 723 -40.57 42.70 41.63
C ASN A 723 -40.32 41.20 41.80
N ILE A 724 -39.63 40.56 40.85
CA ILE A 724 -39.17 39.17 40.95
C ILE A 724 -37.85 39.16 41.76
N THR A 725 -37.54 38.13 42.54
CA THR A 725 -36.22 37.94 43.20
C THR A 725 -35.36 36.87 42.50
N ASN A 726 -34.06 36.82 42.76
CA ASN A 726 -33.15 35.84 42.15
C ASN A 726 -33.55 34.38 42.41
N ASN A 727 -33.95 34.09 43.64
CA ASN A 727 -34.41 32.76 43.99
C ASN A 727 -35.74 32.42 43.29
N GLU A 728 -36.65 33.38 43.14
CA GLU A 728 -37.91 33.16 42.39
C GLU A 728 -37.66 32.93 40.90
N MET A 729 -36.72 33.66 40.29
CA MET A 729 -36.29 33.43 38.90
C MET A 729 -35.70 32.03 38.71
N LYS A 730 -34.77 31.64 39.59
CA LYS A 730 -34.15 30.31 39.58
C LYS A 730 -35.19 29.21 39.77
N THR A 731 -36.05 29.33 40.78
CA THR A 731 -37.12 28.35 41.04
C THR A 731 -38.12 28.29 39.88
N ALA A 732 -38.45 29.41 39.24
CA ALA A 732 -39.34 29.42 38.08
C ALA A 732 -38.71 28.74 36.86
N VAL A 733 -37.42 28.96 36.60
CA VAL A 733 -36.67 28.27 35.53
C VAL A 733 -36.57 26.76 35.82
N GLU A 734 -36.22 26.36 37.05
CA GLU A 734 -36.17 24.96 37.45
C GLU A 734 -37.55 24.28 37.41
N ALA A 735 -38.61 24.98 37.79
CA ALA A 735 -39.98 24.49 37.69
C ALA A 735 -40.44 24.35 36.22
N ALA A 736 -40.10 25.32 35.37
CA ALA A 736 -40.37 25.25 33.94
C ALA A 736 -39.65 24.06 33.29
N LEU A 737 -38.40 23.78 33.68
CA LEU A 737 -37.66 22.60 33.22
C LEU A 737 -38.31 21.29 33.68
N ALA A 738 -38.75 21.22 34.94
CA ALA A 738 -39.36 20.03 35.53
C ALA A 738 -40.73 19.67 34.91
N LEU A 739 -41.49 20.66 34.43
CA LEU A 739 -42.79 20.45 33.80
C LEU A 739 -42.71 19.79 32.41
N VAL A 740 -41.57 19.93 31.73
CA VAL A 740 -41.45 19.56 30.31
C VAL A 740 -40.46 18.40 30.09
N GLY A 741 -39.76 17.93 31.13
CA GLY A 741 -38.79 16.82 31.01
C GLY A 741 -37.64 17.14 30.04
N VAL A 742 -37.29 18.42 29.98
CA VAL A 742 -36.50 19.05 28.92
C VAL A 742 -35.00 18.94 29.18
N ASP A 743 -34.23 18.59 28.14
CA ASP A 743 -32.78 18.72 28.15
C ASP A 743 -32.40 20.19 27.96
N LYS A 744 -31.96 20.83 29.05
CA LYS A 744 -31.52 22.24 29.07
C LYS A 744 -30.36 22.53 28.10
N THR A 745 -29.57 21.52 27.74
CA THR A 745 -28.48 21.68 26.76
C THR A 745 -29.01 21.93 25.35
N LYS A 746 -30.30 21.69 25.08
CA LYS A 746 -30.96 21.80 23.78
C LYS A 746 -31.94 22.96 23.66
N ILE A 747 -32.10 23.75 24.72
CA ILE A 747 -32.90 24.98 24.71
C ILE A 747 -32.09 26.11 24.09
N THR A 748 -32.65 26.73 23.05
CA THR A 748 -32.06 27.88 22.35
C THR A 748 -32.65 29.19 22.85
N THR A 749 -33.89 29.16 23.35
CA THR A 749 -34.63 30.36 23.75
C THR A 749 -35.18 30.23 25.17
N ILE A 750 -34.98 31.24 26.01
CA ILE A 750 -35.78 31.43 27.23
C ILE A 750 -36.80 32.53 26.96
N LYS A 751 -38.09 32.18 27.05
CA LYS A 751 -39.19 33.14 26.92
C LYS A 751 -39.78 33.45 28.28
N LEU A 752 -39.71 34.71 28.71
CA LEU A 752 -40.34 35.15 29.94
C LEU A 752 -41.75 35.66 29.66
N THR A 753 -42.71 35.24 30.48
CA THR A 753 -44.11 35.67 30.38
C THR A 753 -44.66 36.08 31.74
N GLY A 754 -45.59 37.03 31.73
CA GLY A 754 -46.39 37.36 32.91
C GLY A 754 -46.50 38.85 33.23
N SER A 755 -47.02 39.12 34.42
CA SER A 755 -47.50 40.44 34.88
C SER A 755 -46.49 41.29 35.64
N ALA A 756 -45.24 40.83 35.79
CA ALA A 756 -44.18 41.59 36.43
C ALA A 756 -43.90 42.90 35.66
N THR A 757 -43.85 44.02 36.38
CA THR A 757 -43.67 45.36 35.79
C THR A 757 -42.21 45.74 35.57
N GLN A 758 -41.28 45.05 36.24
CA GLN A 758 -39.83 45.25 36.17
C GLN A 758 -39.04 43.98 36.53
N ILE A 759 -37.82 43.89 36.02
CA ILE A 759 -36.78 42.90 36.34
C ILE A 759 -35.65 43.74 36.94
N THR A 760 -35.29 43.44 38.18
CA THR A 760 -34.31 44.25 38.93
C THR A 760 -32.88 43.77 38.70
N ASP A 761 -31.89 44.58 39.08
CA ASP A 761 -30.45 44.27 39.00
C ASP A 761 -30.10 42.87 39.54
N SER A 762 -30.78 42.43 40.60
CA SER A 762 -30.56 41.09 41.16
C SER A 762 -30.95 40.01 40.16
N ASN A 763 -32.15 40.07 39.55
CA ASN A 763 -32.66 39.02 38.63
C ASN A 763 -31.85 38.85 37.36
N TRP A 764 -31.32 39.95 36.85
CA TRP A 764 -30.48 39.94 35.66
C TRP A 764 -29.23 39.09 35.88
N GLU A 765 -28.64 39.09 37.06
CA GLU A 765 -27.46 38.26 37.37
C GLU A 765 -27.68 36.76 37.07
N TYR A 766 -28.82 36.20 37.48
CA TYR A 766 -29.11 34.79 37.23
C TYR A 766 -29.39 34.50 35.75
N LEU A 767 -30.25 35.30 35.10
CA LEU A 767 -30.56 35.12 33.68
C LEU A 767 -29.29 35.27 32.82
N LEU A 768 -28.47 36.27 33.09
CA LEU A 768 -27.21 36.50 32.37
C LEU A 768 -26.19 35.40 32.62
N HIS A 769 -26.13 34.82 33.83
CA HIS A 769 -25.31 33.63 34.08
C HIS A 769 -25.70 32.47 33.14
N LEU A 770 -26.98 32.31 32.78
CA LEU A 770 -27.40 31.25 31.85
C LEU A 770 -26.74 31.39 30.46
N TYR A 771 -26.40 32.61 30.03
CA TYR A 771 -25.76 32.91 28.74
C TYR A 771 -24.22 33.06 28.82
N SER A 772 -23.61 32.73 29.95
CA SER A 772 -22.15 32.71 30.11
C SER A 772 -21.53 31.45 29.51
N GLU A 773 -20.24 31.47 29.17
CA GLU A 773 -19.50 30.31 28.62
C GLU A 773 -19.58 29.09 29.54
N ASP A 774 -19.42 29.31 30.85
CA ASP A 774 -19.41 28.28 31.89
C ASP A 774 -20.80 27.70 32.22
N SER A 775 -21.85 28.21 31.59
CA SER A 775 -23.22 27.74 31.78
C SER A 775 -23.45 26.35 31.15
N GLU A 776 -24.18 25.50 31.87
CA GLU A 776 -24.67 24.19 31.39
C GLU A 776 -25.72 24.30 30.25
N TRP A 777 -26.10 25.52 29.87
CA TRP A 777 -26.99 25.83 28.74
C TRP A 777 -26.17 26.06 27.48
N SER A 778 -25.66 24.98 26.90
CA SER A 778 -24.71 25.04 25.78
C SER A 778 -25.29 25.63 24.49
N SER A 779 -26.60 25.47 24.26
CA SER A 779 -27.27 25.92 23.02
C SER A 779 -28.06 27.22 23.17
N LEU A 780 -28.06 27.83 24.36
CA LEU A 780 -28.92 28.97 24.69
C LEU A 780 -28.36 30.27 24.09
N THR A 781 -29.11 30.86 23.16
CA THR A 781 -28.68 32.03 22.38
C THR A 781 -29.69 33.17 22.36
N THR A 782 -30.95 32.91 22.69
CA THR A 782 -32.03 33.90 22.61
C THR A 782 -32.68 34.13 23.97
N LEU A 783 -32.87 35.39 24.37
CA LEU A 783 -33.72 35.79 25.48
C LEU A 783 -34.93 36.57 24.94
N ASP A 784 -36.12 35.99 25.12
CA ASP A 784 -37.38 36.53 24.64
C ASP A 784 -38.23 37.09 25.79
N LEU A 785 -38.26 38.41 25.93
CA LEU A 785 -39.08 39.13 26.92
C LEU A 785 -40.43 39.56 26.35
N SER A 786 -40.77 39.24 25.09
CA SER A 786 -41.98 39.71 24.41
C SER A 786 -43.28 39.36 25.15
N GLY A 787 -43.27 38.30 25.94
CA GLY A 787 -44.41 37.84 26.73
C GLY A 787 -44.66 38.61 28.03
N MET A 788 -43.81 39.57 28.40
CA MET A 788 -43.94 40.35 29.62
C MET A 788 -44.77 41.62 29.40
N GLY A 789 -46.08 41.47 29.26
CA GLY A 789 -46.98 42.55 28.83
C GLY A 789 -47.03 43.78 29.74
N SER A 790 -46.60 43.68 30.99
CA SER A 790 -46.57 44.82 31.95
C SER A 790 -45.17 45.41 32.16
N PHE A 791 -44.16 44.89 31.47
CA PHE A 791 -42.75 45.24 31.65
C PHE A 791 -42.40 46.55 30.95
N THR A 792 -42.16 47.61 31.73
CA THR A 792 -42.01 48.98 31.18
C THR A 792 -40.59 49.52 31.24
N THR A 793 -39.69 48.91 32.00
CA THR A 793 -38.32 49.42 32.17
C THR A 793 -37.31 48.29 32.41
N VAL A 794 -36.16 48.35 31.74
CA VAL A 794 -34.93 47.65 32.12
C VAL A 794 -34.11 48.61 32.99
N GLU A 795 -33.81 48.24 34.24
CA GLU A 795 -33.06 49.11 35.18
C GLU A 795 -31.57 49.31 34.77
N ASP A 796 -30.91 50.28 35.41
CA ASP A 796 -29.48 50.56 35.24
C ASP A 796 -28.62 49.38 35.71
N GLY A 797 -27.78 48.82 34.83
CA GLY A 797 -26.84 47.76 35.20
C GLY A 797 -25.78 48.25 36.19
N LYS A 798 -26.03 48.11 37.49
CA LYS A 798 -25.03 48.42 38.53
C LYS A 798 -24.01 47.28 38.63
N ASN A 799 -22.82 47.49 38.08
CA ASN A 799 -21.63 46.64 38.25
C ASN A 799 -21.77 45.17 37.80
N ILE A 800 -22.44 44.92 36.69
CA ILE A 800 -22.53 43.58 36.11
C ILE A 800 -21.52 43.48 34.96
N ASN A 801 -20.34 42.91 35.24
CA ASN A 801 -19.24 42.74 34.30
C ASN A 801 -19.24 41.31 33.73
N PHE A 802 -20.37 40.85 33.17
CA PHE A 802 -20.46 39.52 32.55
C PHE A 802 -20.12 39.62 31.06
N PHE A 803 -19.15 38.82 30.63
CA PHE A 803 -18.89 38.57 29.22
C PHE A 803 -19.99 37.66 28.68
N LEU A 804 -21.03 38.26 28.10
CA LEU A 804 -22.20 37.54 27.59
C LEU A 804 -21.94 37.05 26.17
N THR A 805 -21.08 36.04 26.05
CA THR A 805 -20.64 35.55 24.74
C THR A 805 -21.65 34.61 24.06
N LYS A 806 -22.66 34.05 24.75
CA LYS A 806 -23.64 33.17 24.08
C LYS A 806 -24.88 33.89 23.53
N LEU A 807 -25.19 35.08 24.01
CA LEU A 807 -26.42 35.79 23.64
C LEU A 807 -26.32 36.37 22.22
N VAL A 808 -27.16 35.88 21.30
CA VAL A 808 -27.22 36.25 19.88
C VAL A 808 -28.44 37.13 19.56
N GLU A 809 -29.57 36.91 20.23
CA GLU A 809 -30.83 37.61 19.98
C GLU A 809 -31.55 38.05 21.27
N LEU A 810 -32.02 39.30 21.31
CA LEU A 810 -32.93 39.82 22.34
C LEU A 810 -34.23 40.35 21.75
N ARG A 811 -35.35 39.94 22.36
CA ARG A 811 -36.69 40.42 22.01
C ARG A 811 -37.34 41.10 23.20
N PHE A 812 -37.82 42.33 23.01
CA PHE A 812 -38.47 43.13 24.05
C PHE A 812 -40.00 43.13 23.91
N PRO A 813 -40.76 43.33 25.00
CA PRO A 813 -42.22 43.47 24.94
C PRO A 813 -42.65 44.86 24.46
N ASP A 814 -43.81 44.95 23.82
CA ASP A 814 -44.39 46.20 23.30
C ASP A 814 -44.61 47.29 24.37
N SER A 815 -44.73 46.88 25.64
CA SER A 815 -44.92 47.77 26.78
C SER A 815 -43.64 48.47 27.25
N LEU A 816 -42.46 48.05 26.77
CA LEU A 816 -41.18 48.62 27.20
C LEU A 816 -41.08 50.12 26.83
N LYS A 817 -40.71 50.94 27.82
CA LYS A 817 -40.54 52.40 27.68
C LYS A 817 -39.10 52.84 27.82
N THR A 818 -38.33 52.20 28.71
CA THR A 818 -36.98 52.65 29.05
C THR A 818 -36.00 51.48 29.14
N ILE A 819 -34.81 51.65 28.55
CA ILE A 819 -33.64 50.79 28.77
C ILE A 819 -32.59 51.61 29.51
N GLY A 820 -32.26 51.20 30.75
CA GLY A 820 -31.35 51.88 31.64
C GLY A 820 -29.87 51.83 31.22
N ARG A 821 -29.06 52.64 31.91
CA ARG A 821 -27.62 52.77 31.67
C ARG A 821 -26.93 51.43 31.92
N ASN A 822 -26.02 51.01 31.04
CA ASN A 822 -25.26 49.75 31.16
C ASN A 822 -26.10 48.46 31.19
N ALA A 823 -27.33 48.45 30.66
CA ALA A 823 -28.22 47.28 30.72
C ALA A 823 -27.65 46.00 30.06
N PHE A 824 -26.93 46.14 28.94
CA PHE A 824 -26.36 45.06 28.13
C PHE A 824 -24.93 45.43 27.71
N VAL A 825 -23.97 45.35 28.63
CA VAL A 825 -22.56 45.65 28.31
C VAL A 825 -21.85 44.37 27.86
N ALA A 826 -21.02 44.46 26.81
CA ALA A 826 -20.14 43.39 26.32
C ALA A 826 -20.82 42.09 25.84
N CYS A 827 -22.00 42.18 25.19
CA CYS A 827 -22.63 41.05 24.49
C CYS A 827 -22.08 40.89 23.06
N TYR A 828 -20.81 40.48 22.89
CA TYR A 828 -20.10 40.51 21.60
C TYR A 828 -20.73 39.70 20.45
N ASN A 829 -21.58 38.71 20.77
CA ASN A 829 -22.22 37.85 19.78
C ASN A 829 -23.67 38.26 19.48
N LEU A 830 -24.15 39.37 20.06
CA LEU A 830 -25.49 39.90 19.85
C LEU A 830 -25.61 40.47 18.43
N THR A 831 -26.25 39.72 17.53
CA THR A 831 -26.39 40.12 16.11
C THR A 831 -27.82 40.54 15.75
N LYS A 832 -28.81 40.22 16.60
CA LYS A 832 -30.23 40.56 16.37
C LYS A 832 -30.86 41.27 17.58
N LEU A 833 -31.47 42.42 17.33
CA LEU A 833 -32.20 43.24 18.31
C LEU A 833 -33.52 43.72 17.73
N SER A 834 -34.62 43.52 18.47
CA SER A 834 -35.95 43.99 18.10
C SER A 834 -36.48 44.98 19.14
N PHE A 835 -36.56 46.26 18.77
CA PHE A 835 -37.10 47.32 19.64
C PHE A 835 -38.61 47.54 19.40
N PRO A 836 -39.42 47.71 20.46
CA PRO A 836 -40.84 47.96 20.31
C PRO A 836 -41.11 49.42 19.91
N GLU A 837 -42.18 49.65 19.13
CA GLU A 837 -42.56 51.01 18.69
C GLU A 837 -42.79 51.98 19.87
N GLY A 838 -43.19 51.45 21.03
CA GLY A 838 -43.49 52.20 22.23
C GLY A 838 -42.28 52.66 23.04
N LEU A 839 -41.05 52.31 22.66
CA LEU A 839 -39.82 52.61 23.40
C LEU A 839 -39.52 54.13 23.37
N GLN A 840 -39.30 54.72 24.54
CA GLN A 840 -39.10 56.17 24.71
C GLN A 840 -37.65 56.55 25.02
N THR A 841 -36.92 55.72 25.75
CA THR A 841 -35.58 56.07 26.25
C THR A 841 -34.64 54.87 26.22
N ILE A 842 -33.44 55.08 25.67
CA ILE A 842 -32.27 54.20 25.84
C ILE A 842 -31.20 55.07 26.47
N GLU A 843 -30.81 54.75 27.70
CA GLU A 843 -29.83 55.54 28.44
C GLU A 843 -28.39 55.26 27.98
N SER A 844 -27.46 56.13 28.36
CA SER A 844 -26.05 56.04 27.96
C SER A 844 -25.46 54.67 28.27
N SER A 845 -24.62 54.14 27.37
CA SER A 845 -23.92 52.86 27.57
C SER A 845 -24.83 51.63 27.75
N ALA A 846 -26.14 51.74 27.48
CA ALA A 846 -27.07 50.61 27.58
C ALA A 846 -26.63 49.36 26.77
N PHE A 847 -25.91 49.53 25.66
CA PHE A 847 -25.40 48.44 24.81
C PHE A 847 -23.88 48.54 24.59
N GLN A 848 -23.13 49.02 25.60
CA GLN A 848 -21.70 49.32 25.43
C GLN A 848 -20.90 48.06 25.12
N GLY A 849 -20.28 47.98 23.94
CA GLY A 849 -19.41 46.87 23.55
C GLY A 849 -20.16 45.61 23.07
N CYS A 850 -21.47 45.71 22.81
CA CYS A 850 -22.20 44.74 22.01
C CYS A 850 -21.89 44.90 20.53
#